data_AF-A0AAN8R3T2-F1
#
_entry.id   AF-A0AAN8R3T2-F1
#
_cell.length_a   1.000
_cell.length_b   1.000
_cell.length_c   1.000
_cell.angle_alpha   90.00
_cell.angle_beta   90.00
_cell.angle_gamma   90.00
#
_symmetry.space_group_name_H-M   'P 1'
#
loop_
_entity.id
_entity.type
_entity.pdbx_description
1 polymer ?
#
loop_
_entity_poly.entity_id
_entity_poly.type
_entity_poly.pdbx_seq_one_letter_code
_entity_poly.pdbx_strand_id
1 'polypeptide(L)'
;MVMYFSNNKPYDPFLTNILPTSDLANEWSVDTQSKFESTLVIVSEGEGINTVKVCEKNKCVKSLQWTSFISDPKYMWVNAPLGEQQQHFSIKGDSLMAVYVYGGMSRDGYATTGVCYKGTAPPTPPPDPCENVKCREKEECTKGVCVHISKATCRAVGDPHYLTFDGERFDFQGTCSYVMATVVKSEPGLIPFTVLTKNNHRGNKRVSFVRKVSVTVYGLTVVISTHKGKVEVNGENVYLPVTLAGGNLTVVQSGSYAVLKTNFGLKVMYDWNMKFYITAPSSYFRTLGGLCGNYNGDRNDEFTNPKGNKEPTVVKFAQSWRTEDGDLFCHDDCLGECPSCTPALQQKYKGEKLCGLLAKKDGPFASCHKVLDPGMFMDNCVYDICINKGIYQFLSLECPSNSYYEACGTACPASCSDLDAEAKCKEPCVETCQCKKGFVLSGDKCVSKESCGCSYEGRYYPSGMKFWEDDKCTKQCECNPGTAKVECKATACKKSEMCGLRGGKRDCYPTSYATCQGSGDPHYRTFDGKKFDFQGTCTYVLSKLVSKDDISLAPFEVLVKNQNRGRNTAVSYTKTVTITVFKNVITMSRDNPGKVLVNNQYVNLPFDVEDGLLSIFRSGSYSDLIGGLCGNWNGQRNDDLLKPDKRPANTPTLFGDSWKVGNDPGCSSDCDGKKCPTCDHSLMLDYQTGKYCGRITDKNGPFKHCHAKVDPTEYYEDCVFDMCLYRGHASALCNALSTYTTACQDAPAKVEQWRSDSFCPSSCKANSHYEGVCLKLPPDLQRPR
;
A
#
# COMPACT_ATOMS: atom_id res chain seq x y z
N MET A 1 22.19 46.43 35.81
CA MET A 1 21.38 45.19 35.79
C MET A 1 21.20 44.76 37.25
N VAL A 2 19.98 44.55 37.73
CA VAL A 2 19.71 44.12 39.12
C VAL A 2 19.04 42.75 39.09
N MET A 3 19.47 41.87 40.00
CA MET A 3 18.84 40.59 40.27
C MET A 3 17.89 40.78 41.45
N TYR A 4 16.59 40.59 41.24
CA TYR A 4 15.58 40.78 42.28
C TYR A 4 15.24 39.46 42.97
N PHE A 5 15.25 39.46 44.30
CA PHE A 5 14.75 38.37 45.14
C PHE A 5 13.62 38.92 46.01
N SER A 6 12.42 38.33 45.92
CA SER A 6 11.25 38.71 46.70
C SER A 6 10.96 37.70 47.82
N ASN A 7 10.37 38.18 48.91
CA ASN A 7 10.17 37.47 50.18
C ASN A 7 9.40 36.14 50.04
N ASN A 8 10.02 35.06 50.54
CA ASN A 8 9.40 33.78 50.97
C ASN A 8 8.76 32.83 49.93
N LYS A 9 9.02 32.94 48.62
CA LYS A 9 8.72 31.84 47.66
C LYS A 9 9.89 31.58 46.70
N PRO A 10 10.11 30.34 46.22
CA PRO A 10 11.13 30.04 45.22
C PRO A 10 10.67 30.55 43.84
N TYR A 11 11.23 31.68 43.40
CA TYR A 11 11.05 32.28 42.08
C TYR A 11 12.32 32.10 41.25
N ASP A 12 12.19 31.96 39.92
CA ASP A 12 13.35 31.98 39.02
C ASP A 12 13.92 33.41 38.93
N PRO A 13 15.25 33.60 38.99
CA PRO A 13 15.85 34.93 38.92
C PRO A 13 15.68 35.51 37.51
N PHE A 14 15.20 36.75 37.42
CA PHE A 14 15.12 37.51 36.17
C PHE A 14 16.04 38.73 36.22
N LEU A 15 16.44 39.20 35.04
CA LEU A 15 17.30 40.36 34.85
C LEU A 15 16.49 41.50 34.25
N THR A 16 16.67 42.70 34.78
CA THR A 16 16.18 43.94 34.16
C THR A 16 17.29 44.97 34.03
N ASN A 17 17.19 45.81 33.01
CA ASN A 17 18.10 46.91 32.77
C ASN A 17 17.73 48.08 33.70
N ILE A 18 18.73 48.65 34.36
CA ILE A 18 18.56 49.93 35.05
C ILE A 18 18.83 51.02 34.03
N LEU A 19 17.92 51.97 33.92
CA LEU A 19 18.11 53.12 33.04
C LEU A 19 19.19 54.06 33.58
N PRO A 20 20.03 54.63 32.71
CA PRO A 20 20.91 55.72 33.11
C PRO A 20 20.09 56.96 33.47
N THR A 21 20.64 57.84 34.32
CA THR A 21 19.95 59.06 34.75
C THR A 21 19.66 60.04 33.61
N SER A 22 20.35 59.92 32.47
CA SER A 22 20.07 60.68 31.24
C SER A 22 18.73 60.35 30.59
N ASP A 23 18.17 59.18 30.91
CA ASP A 23 16.98 58.62 30.26
C ASP A 23 15.73 58.69 31.15
N LEU A 24 15.84 59.37 32.31
CA LEU A 24 14.69 59.67 33.15
C LEU A 24 13.70 60.56 32.40
N ALA A 25 12.41 60.36 32.65
CA ALA A 25 11.33 61.09 32.01
C ALA A 25 10.18 61.35 32.98
N ASN A 26 9.32 62.30 32.63
CA ASN A 26 8.17 62.73 33.44
C ASN A 26 6.92 61.87 33.24
N GLU A 27 6.86 61.09 32.16
CA GLU A 27 5.71 60.27 31.77
C GLU A 27 6.15 58.89 31.27
N TRP A 28 5.50 57.86 31.80
CA TRP A 28 5.78 56.45 31.52
C TRP A 28 4.50 55.64 31.38
N SER A 29 4.55 54.58 30.58
CA SER A 29 3.56 53.52 30.53
C SER A 29 4.18 52.17 30.86
N VAL A 30 3.42 51.33 31.55
CA VAL A 30 3.77 49.93 31.83
C VAL A 30 2.56 49.03 31.67
N ASP A 31 2.83 47.78 31.29
CA ASP A 31 1.83 46.71 31.23
C ASP A 31 2.22 45.57 32.18
N THR A 32 1.26 45.07 32.95
CA THR A 32 1.45 43.88 33.81
C THR A 32 1.14 42.59 33.05
N GLN A 33 1.70 41.46 33.49
CA GLN A 33 1.38 40.14 32.96
C GLN A 33 0.34 39.43 33.83
N SER A 34 -0.62 38.74 33.20
CA SER A 34 -1.63 37.97 33.93
C SER A 34 -1.00 36.83 34.72
N LYS A 35 -1.57 36.48 35.88
CA LYS A 35 -1.12 35.40 36.80
C LYS A 35 0.14 35.70 37.62
N PHE A 36 0.81 36.82 37.38
CA PHE A 36 1.96 37.26 38.17
C PHE A 36 1.54 38.35 39.16
N GLU A 37 1.83 38.14 40.45
CA GLU A 37 1.63 39.18 41.47
C GLU A 37 2.62 40.32 41.20
N SER A 38 2.12 41.41 40.60
CA SER A 38 2.93 42.46 40.01
C SER A 38 3.09 43.67 40.93
N THR A 39 4.30 44.23 40.95
CA THR A 39 4.70 45.40 41.73
C THR A 39 5.38 46.42 40.83
N LEU A 40 4.94 47.68 40.93
CA LEU A 40 5.57 48.83 40.30
C LEU A 40 6.70 49.36 41.18
N VAL A 41 7.82 49.73 40.57
CA VAL A 41 8.91 50.47 41.20
C VAL A 41 9.09 51.79 40.47
N ILE A 42 9.07 52.89 41.21
CA ILE A 42 9.40 54.21 40.66
C ILE A 42 10.64 54.71 41.39
N VAL A 43 11.63 55.17 40.62
CA VAL A 43 12.84 55.83 41.11
C VAL A 43 12.85 57.24 40.55
N SER A 44 12.91 58.26 41.40
CA SER A 44 12.71 59.66 41.03
C SER A 44 13.71 60.57 41.74
N GLU A 45 14.00 61.74 41.18
CA GLU A 45 14.64 62.82 41.93
C GLU A 45 13.68 63.36 43.00
N GLY A 46 14.18 63.74 44.18
CA GLY A 46 13.33 64.14 45.32
C GLY A 46 12.47 65.40 45.09
N GLU A 47 12.87 66.27 44.18
CA GLU A 47 12.09 67.43 43.78
C GLU A 47 10.92 67.01 42.87
N GLY A 48 9.70 67.49 43.18
CA GLY A 48 8.50 67.20 42.38
C GLY A 48 7.83 65.85 42.64
N ILE A 49 8.35 64.98 43.53
CA ILE A 49 7.78 63.63 43.78
C ILE A 49 6.32 63.61 44.23
N ASN A 50 5.84 64.68 44.88
CA ASN A 50 4.46 64.81 45.35
C ASN A 50 3.45 64.97 44.19
N THR A 51 3.93 65.23 42.98
CA THR A 51 3.10 65.38 41.78
C THR A 51 2.92 64.07 41.02
N VAL A 52 3.73 63.05 41.34
CA VAL A 52 3.74 61.75 40.66
C VAL A 52 2.46 60.98 40.97
N LYS A 53 1.79 60.52 39.92
CA LYS A 53 0.54 59.77 39.97
C LYS A 53 0.67 58.48 39.17
N VAL A 54 0.13 57.39 39.71
CA VAL A 54 -0.03 56.11 39.01
C VAL A 54 -1.51 55.95 38.67
N CYS A 55 -1.83 55.80 37.40
CA CYS A 55 -3.20 55.83 36.88
C CYS A 55 -3.56 54.54 36.14
N GLU A 56 -4.68 53.92 36.53
CA GLU A 56 -5.33 52.79 35.84
C GLU A 56 -6.69 53.25 35.32
N LYS A 57 -6.98 53.10 34.02
CA LYS A 57 -8.28 53.48 33.41
C LYS A 57 -8.80 54.86 33.86
N ASN A 58 -7.90 55.86 33.88
CA ASN A 58 -8.13 57.25 34.33
C ASN A 58 -8.42 57.45 35.84
N LYS A 59 -8.29 56.42 36.67
CA LYS A 59 -8.29 56.54 38.13
C LYS A 59 -6.85 56.54 38.64
N CYS A 60 -6.46 57.63 39.30
CA CYS A 60 -5.09 57.84 39.73
C CYS A 60 -4.93 57.74 41.25
N VAL A 61 -3.90 57.03 41.69
CA VAL A 61 -3.41 57.07 43.07
C VAL A 61 -2.74 58.42 43.30
N LYS A 62 -3.19 59.16 44.32
CA LYS A 62 -2.72 60.52 44.63
C LYS A 62 -1.62 60.58 45.69
N SER A 63 -1.32 59.47 46.36
CA SER A 63 -0.33 59.43 47.45
C SER A 63 0.51 58.17 47.33
N LEU A 64 1.83 58.36 47.20
CA LEU A 64 2.84 57.32 47.14
C LEU A 64 3.75 57.46 48.37
N GLN A 65 4.06 56.34 49.01
CA GLN A 65 4.93 56.31 50.20
C GLN A 65 6.40 56.24 49.77
N TRP A 66 7.01 57.42 49.61
CA TRP A 66 8.39 57.56 49.14
C TRP A 66 9.41 57.25 50.23
N THR A 67 10.51 56.60 49.83
CA THR A 67 11.67 56.28 50.67
C THR A 67 12.93 56.86 50.04
N SER A 68 13.82 57.48 50.82
CA SER A 68 15.10 57.99 50.31
C SER A 68 16.12 56.86 50.12
N PHE A 69 17.00 56.99 49.12
CA PHE A 69 18.16 56.11 49.02
C PHE A 69 19.22 56.50 50.07
N ILE A 70 19.75 55.51 50.79
CA ILE A 70 20.81 55.72 51.79
C ILE A 70 22.11 56.21 51.12
N SER A 71 22.40 55.73 49.91
CA SER A 71 23.63 56.06 49.17
C SER A 71 23.62 57.45 48.54
N ASP A 72 22.44 57.96 48.17
CA ASP A 72 22.26 59.29 47.58
C ASP A 72 20.85 59.82 47.91
N PRO A 73 20.74 60.71 48.92
CA PRO A 73 19.45 61.27 49.35
C PRO A 73 18.75 62.13 48.29
N LYS A 74 19.43 62.49 47.19
CA LYS A 74 18.82 63.19 46.05
C LYS A 74 17.74 62.34 45.39
N TYR A 75 17.90 61.01 45.41
CA TYR A 75 16.97 60.08 44.79
C TYR A 75 16.03 59.46 45.83
N MET A 76 14.80 59.25 45.40
CA MET A 76 13.73 58.63 46.17
C MET A 76 13.16 57.46 45.38
N TRP A 77 12.61 56.47 46.06
CA TRP A 77 11.91 55.36 45.44
C TRP A 77 10.63 54.99 46.14
N VAL A 78 9.74 54.31 45.42
CA VAL A 78 8.50 53.74 45.96
C VAL A 78 8.18 52.42 45.26
N ASN A 79 7.62 51.47 46.02
CA ASN A 79 6.99 50.27 45.50
C ASN A 79 5.47 50.39 45.63
N ALA A 80 4.73 50.08 44.55
CA ALA A 80 3.27 50.07 44.54
C ALA A 80 2.75 48.70 44.03
N PRO A 81 2.00 47.94 44.85
CA PRO A 81 1.39 46.68 44.40
C PRO A 81 0.34 46.96 43.32
N LEU A 82 0.36 46.18 42.23
CA LEU A 82 -0.58 46.30 41.10
C LEU A 82 -1.55 45.13 40.99
N GLY A 83 -1.28 44.01 41.68
CA GLY A 83 -2.12 42.80 41.66
C GLY A 83 -1.74 41.81 40.56
N GLU A 84 -2.61 40.83 40.29
CA GLU A 84 -2.33 39.66 39.42
C GLU A 84 -2.94 39.76 38.01
N GLN A 85 -3.68 40.83 37.73
CA GLN A 85 -4.34 41.01 36.44
C GLN A 85 -3.43 41.70 35.44
N GLN A 86 -3.55 41.35 34.17
CA GLN A 86 -2.95 42.09 33.06
C GLN A 86 -3.70 43.40 32.86
N GLN A 87 -3.00 44.52 33.05
CA GLN A 87 -3.55 45.86 33.03
C GLN A 87 -2.48 46.86 32.56
N HIS A 88 -2.95 47.98 32.02
CA HIS A 88 -2.11 49.09 31.59
C HIS A 88 -2.13 50.20 32.64
N PHE A 89 -0.95 50.67 33.03
CA PHE A 89 -0.78 51.80 33.94
C PHE A 89 -0.01 52.93 33.27
N SER A 90 -0.45 54.16 33.53
CA SER A 90 0.28 55.38 33.17
C SER A 90 0.80 56.07 34.42
N ILE A 91 2.06 56.50 34.38
CA ILE A 91 2.73 57.18 35.48
C ILE A 91 3.13 58.56 34.97
N LYS A 92 2.70 59.61 35.67
CA LYS A 92 2.98 61.00 35.27
C LYS A 92 3.30 61.88 36.48
N GLY A 93 4.24 62.80 36.33
CA GLY A 93 4.54 63.83 37.32
C GLY A 93 5.56 64.85 36.81
N ASP A 94 5.82 65.87 37.62
CA ASP A 94 6.76 66.95 37.30
C ASP A 94 8.22 66.54 37.59
N SER A 95 8.44 65.46 38.34
CA SER A 95 9.77 64.90 38.62
C SER A 95 10.26 63.99 37.48
N LEU A 96 11.56 64.01 37.22
CA LEU A 96 12.22 63.04 36.34
C LEU A 96 12.32 61.69 37.06
N MET A 97 11.77 60.65 36.45
CA MET A 97 11.70 59.32 37.04
C MET A 97 12.05 58.21 36.06
N ALA A 98 12.38 57.04 36.59
CA ALA A 98 12.42 55.75 35.91
C ALA A 98 11.36 54.86 36.52
N VAL A 99 10.67 54.10 35.67
CA VAL A 99 9.59 53.21 36.08
C VAL A 99 9.91 51.79 35.67
N TYR A 100 9.72 50.85 36.58
CA TYR A 100 9.90 49.43 36.36
C TYR A 100 8.67 48.68 36.90
N VAL A 101 8.34 47.55 36.29
CA VAL A 101 7.37 46.61 36.85
C VAL A 101 7.99 45.23 36.89
N TYR A 102 7.77 44.53 37.99
CA TYR A 102 8.16 43.13 38.13
C TYR A 102 7.04 42.33 38.75
N GLY A 103 6.99 41.04 38.47
CA GLY A 103 6.04 40.13 39.09
C GLY A 103 6.56 38.71 39.17
N GLY A 104 6.05 37.94 40.14
CA GLY A 104 6.48 36.57 40.38
C GLY A 104 5.31 35.61 40.56
N MET A 105 5.49 34.37 40.11
CA MET A 105 4.67 33.20 40.46
C MET A 105 5.58 31.99 40.74
N SER A 106 5.08 30.90 41.34
CA SER A 106 5.95 29.77 41.72
C SER A 106 6.85 29.29 40.55
N ARG A 107 8.18 29.41 40.70
CA ARG A 107 9.22 29.09 39.70
C ARG A 107 9.18 29.89 38.38
N ASP A 108 8.58 31.07 38.37
CA ASP A 108 8.59 31.95 37.19
C ASP A 108 8.52 33.43 37.62
N GLY A 109 9.09 34.32 36.83
CA GLY A 109 9.11 35.74 37.15
C GLY A 109 9.50 36.60 35.96
N TYR A 110 9.02 37.84 35.98
CA TYR A 110 9.34 38.82 34.94
C TYR A 110 9.68 40.18 35.56
N ALA A 111 10.46 40.96 34.81
CA ALA A 111 10.55 42.39 35.00
C ALA A 111 10.72 43.08 33.66
N THR A 112 10.15 44.27 33.56
CA THR A 112 10.35 45.16 32.42
C THR A 112 10.50 46.59 32.90
N THR A 113 11.33 47.34 32.18
CA THR A 113 11.34 48.80 32.25
C THR A 113 10.09 49.32 31.56
N GLY A 114 9.52 50.41 32.07
CA GLY A 114 8.43 51.12 31.39
C GLY A 114 8.88 51.76 30.09
N VAL A 115 7.91 52.21 29.31
CA VAL A 115 8.15 52.95 28.07
C VAL A 115 7.85 54.43 28.34
N CYS A 116 8.83 55.30 28.17
CA CYS A 116 8.63 56.75 28.25
C CYS A 116 8.25 57.33 26.89
N TYR A 117 7.31 58.28 26.88
CA TYR A 117 6.88 58.97 25.67
C TYR A 117 7.58 60.32 25.53
N LYS A 118 8.24 60.54 24.40
CA LYS A 118 8.57 61.89 23.89
C LYS A 118 7.69 62.31 22.71
N GLY A 119 6.53 61.67 22.50
CA GLY A 119 5.61 61.93 21.37
C GLY A 119 4.32 61.11 21.44
N THR A 120 3.37 61.42 20.54
CA THR A 120 1.97 60.92 20.48
C THR A 120 1.82 59.42 20.76
N ALA A 121 0.74 59.09 21.50
CA ALA A 121 0.37 57.75 21.96
C ALA A 121 0.62 56.64 20.92
N PRO A 122 1.11 55.47 21.35
CA PRO A 122 1.37 54.39 20.41
C PRO A 122 0.05 53.91 19.81
N PRO A 123 0.08 53.38 18.58
CA PRO A 123 -1.06 52.65 18.07
C PRO A 123 -1.46 51.59 19.08
N THR A 124 -2.77 51.51 19.37
CA THR A 124 -3.36 50.40 20.12
C THR A 124 -2.73 49.09 19.65
N PRO A 125 -2.29 48.20 20.57
CA PRO A 125 -1.82 46.88 20.19
C PRO A 125 -2.81 46.27 19.20
N PRO A 126 -2.35 45.68 18.08
CA PRO A 126 -3.26 45.00 17.19
C PRO A 126 -4.12 44.04 18.02
N PRO A 127 -5.46 44.03 17.83
CA PRO A 127 -6.34 43.16 18.60
C PRO A 127 -5.79 41.74 18.55
N ASP A 128 -5.82 41.07 19.70
CA ASP A 128 -5.31 39.70 19.78
C ASP A 128 -6.01 38.90 18.68
N PRO A 129 -5.27 38.33 17.71
CA PRO A 129 -5.89 37.59 16.62
C PRO A 129 -6.70 36.39 17.13
N CYS A 130 -6.53 36.00 18.39
CA CYS A 130 -7.28 34.95 19.08
C CYS A 130 -8.49 35.44 19.89
N GLU A 131 -8.70 36.75 20.04
CA GLU A 131 -9.75 37.33 20.90
C GLU A 131 -11.15 36.80 20.56
N ASN A 132 -11.42 36.57 19.27
CA ASN A 132 -12.72 36.09 18.78
C ASN A 132 -12.66 34.66 18.20
N VAL A 133 -11.55 33.93 18.41
CA VAL A 133 -11.36 32.60 17.85
C VAL A 133 -11.73 31.54 18.88
N LYS A 134 -12.82 30.81 18.65
CA LYS A 134 -13.22 29.67 19.46
C LYS A 134 -12.70 28.37 18.85
N CYS A 135 -11.71 27.75 19.49
CA CYS A 135 -11.14 26.47 19.06
C CYS A 135 -11.89 25.26 19.60
N ARG A 136 -11.70 24.09 18.97
CA ARG A 136 -12.26 22.83 19.45
C ARG A 136 -11.59 22.37 20.74
N GLU A 137 -12.16 21.33 21.34
CA GLU A 137 -11.52 20.66 22.46
C GLU A 137 -10.12 20.17 22.07
N LYS A 138 -9.14 20.37 22.96
CA LYS A 138 -7.72 20.05 22.71
C LYS A 138 -7.12 20.78 21.50
N GLU A 139 -7.60 21.98 21.21
CA GLU A 139 -6.93 22.95 20.34
C GLU A 139 -6.64 24.24 21.13
N GLU A 140 -5.61 24.97 20.72
CA GLU A 140 -5.32 26.31 21.20
C GLU A 140 -5.21 27.28 20.02
N CYS A 141 -5.59 28.54 20.23
CA CYS A 141 -5.43 29.55 19.19
C CYS A 141 -3.99 30.07 19.20
N THR A 142 -3.33 29.99 18.04
CA THR A 142 -2.02 30.58 17.81
C THR A 142 -2.12 31.50 16.60
N LYS A 143 -1.88 32.81 16.80
CA LYS A 143 -1.92 33.82 15.73
C LYS A 143 -3.24 33.81 14.92
N GLY A 144 -4.36 33.61 15.60
CA GLY A 144 -5.71 33.58 15.00
C GLY A 144 -6.10 32.26 14.34
N VAL A 145 -5.28 31.21 14.46
CA VAL A 145 -5.55 29.88 13.90
C VAL A 145 -5.57 28.85 15.01
N CYS A 146 -6.59 28.00 15.03
CA CYS A 146 -6.66 26.86 15.96
C CYS A 146 -5.67 25.78 15.56
N VAL A 147 -4.81 25.38 16.50
CA VAL A 147 -3.80 24.34 16.33
C VAL A 147 -3.98 23.26 17.40
N HIS A 148 -3.68 22.01 17.05
CA HIS A 148 -3.73 20.90 18.00
C HIS A 148 -2.64 21.06 19.07
N ILE A 149 -2.99 20.81 20.34
CA ILE A 149 -2.02 20.88 21.46
C ILE A 149 -1.25 19.56 21.64
N SER A 150 -1.74 18.45 21.07
CA SER A 150 -1.11 17.14 21.20
C SER A 150 -1.41 16.21 20.03
N LYS A 151 -0.79 15.03 20.04
CA LYS A 151 -0.99 13.95 19.08
C LYS A 151 -1.09 12.62 19.83
N ALA A 152 -1.89 11.68 19.34
CA ALA A 152 -1.94 10.31 19.84
C ALA A 152 -1.56 9.33 18.74
N THR A 153 -1.00 8.17 19.11
CA THR A 153 -0.55 7.15 18.15
C THR A 153 -1.15 5.79 18.47
N CYS A 154 -2.01 5.30 17.59
CA CYS A 154 -2.46 3.92 17.54
C CYS A 154 -1.43 3.04 16.80
N ARG A 155 -1.33 1.77 17.18
CA ARG A 155 -0.34 0.83 16.63
C ARG A 155 -0.98 -0.53 16.41
N ALA A 156 -0.68 -1.15 15.29
CA ALA A 156 -0.84 -2.59 15.08
C ALA A 156 0.53 -3.14 14.69
N VAL A 157 1.13 -3.93 15.58
CA VAL A 157 2.51 -4.41 15.41
C VAL A 157 2.46 -5.92 15.41
N GLY A 158 2.62 -6.51 14.22
CA GLY A 158 2.26 -7.91 14.01
C GLY A 158 0.76 -8.06 13.79
N ASP A 159 0.30 -9.30 13.83
CA ASP A 159 -1.04 -9.68 14.25
C ASP A 159 -0.83 -10.85 15.20
N PRO A 160 -1.21 -10.68 16.49
CA PRO A 160 -2.42 -9.98 16.91
C PRO A 160 -2.29 -8.66 17.69
N HIS A 161 -1.14 -8.02 17.85
CA HIS A 161 -0.99 -6.97 18.89
C HIS A 161 -1.45 -5.56 18.48
N TYR A 162 -2.44 -5.01 19.20
CA TYR A 162 -2.99 -3.66 19.00
C TYR A 162 -2.82 -2.77 20.24
N LEU A 163 -2.65 -1.47 19.98
CA LEU A 163 -2.70 -0.40 20.97
C LEU A 163 -3.53 0.76 20.43
N THR A 164 -4.59 1.13 21.15
CA THR A 164 -5.50 2.22 20.75
C THR A 164 -4.89 3.61 20.98
N PHE A 165 -5.59 4.67 20.55
CA PHE A 165 -5.15 6.05 20.77
C PHE A 165 -5.06 6.42 22.27
N ASP A 166 -5.95 5.87 23.09
CA ASP A 166 -5.98 6.13 24.54
C ASP A 166 -5.23 5.07 25.36
N GLY A 167 -4.50 4.18 24.67
CA GLY A 167 -3.52 3.27 25.26
C GLY A 167 -4.09 1.94 25.75
N GLU A 168 -5.26 1.52 25.28
CA GLU A 168 -5.79 0.19 25.56
C GLU A 168 -5.11 -0.86 24.67
N ARG A 169 -4.67 -1.95 25.30
CA ARG A 169 -4.02 -3.07 24.62
C ARG A 169 -5.01 -4.19 24.41
N PHE A 170 -5.03 -4.75 23.21
CA PHE A 170 -5.76 -5.98 22.93
C PHE A 170 -5.07 -6.80 21.86
N ASP A 171 -5.36 -8.10 21.90
CA ASP A 171 -4.90 -9.06 20.89
C ASP A 171 -6.10 -9.49 20.05
N PHE A 172 -6.00 -9.35 18.73
CA PHE A 172 -7.03 -9.75 17.77
C PHE A 172 -6.42 -10.47 16.57
N GLN A 173 -6.94 -11.65 16.21
CA GLN A 173 -6.46 -12.47 15.07
C GLN A 173 -7.50 -12.52 13.96
N GLY A 174 -7.67 -11.41 13.25
CA GLY A 174 -8.58 -11.32 12.11
C GLY A 174 -7.83 -11.27 10.79
N THR A 175 -8.38 -11.90 9.74
CA THR A 175 -7.85 -11.87 8.37
C THR A 175 -8.73 -11.08 7.39
N CYS A 176 -9.79 -10.45 7.86
CA CYS A 176 -10.61 -9.58 7.02
C CYS A 176 -9.97 -8.19 6.84
N SER A 177 -10.64 -7.35 6.06
CA SER A 177 -10.35 -5.92 6.03
C SER A 177 -11.08 -5.23 7.19
N TYR A 178 -10.36 -4.40 7.95
CA TYR A 178 -10.91 -3.71 9.12
C TYR A 178 -10.65 -2.21 9.05
N VAL A 179 -11.61 -1.42 9.54
CA VAL A 179 -11.44 0.01 9.79
C VAL A 179 -10.57 0.21 11.02
N MET A 180 -9.35 0.69 10.80
CA MET A 180 -8.44 1.03 11.90
C MET A 180 -8.80 2.38 12.53
N ALA A 181 -8.99 3.41 11.70
CA ALA A 181 -9.42 4.72 12.16
C ALA A 181 -10.20 5.41 11.04
N THR A 182 -11.34 6.00 11.39
CA THR A 182 -12.15 6.82 10.50
C THR A 182 -12.81 7.94 11.27
N VAL A 183 -13.12 9.04 10.58
CA VAL A 183 -13.92 10.13 11.16
C VAL A 183 -15.39 9.68 11.22
N VAL A 184 -15.94 9.54 12.42
CA VAL A 184 -17.35 9.17 12.64
C VAL A 184 -18.23 10.38 12.96
N LYS A 185 -17.63 11.47 13.44
CA LYS A 185 -18.32 12.74 13.72
C LYS A 185 -17.68 13.85 12.90
N SER A 186 -18.42 14.37 11.92
CA SER A 186 -17.96 15.50 11.11
C SER A 186 -18.11 16.82 11.87
N GLU A 187 -17.08 17.65 11.84
CA GLU A 187 -17.09 19.01 12.37
C GLU A 187 -16.48 19.99 11.35
N PRO A 188 -16.92 21.27 11.31
CA PRO A 188 -16.40 22.25 10.37
C PRO A 188 -14.87 22.34 10.39
N GLY A 189 -14.24 22.24 9.22
CA GLY A 189 -12.78 22.33 9.09
C GLY A 189 -12.00 21.05 9.41
N LEU A 190 -12.65 19.94 9.82
CA LEU A 190 -12.00 18.62 9.84
C LEU A 190 -11.98 18.01 8.45
N ILE A 191 -10.88 17.35 8.10
CA ILE A 191 -10.74 16.62 6.85
C ILE A 191 -11.12 15.16 7.09
N PRO A 192 -12.15 14.61 6.40
CA PRO A 192 -12.50 13.22 6.55
C PRO A 192 -11.38 12.33 6.03
N PHE A 193 -11.08 11.26 6.76
CA PHE A 193 -10.18 10.21 6.33
C PHE A 193 -10.66 8.85 6.83
N THR A 194 -10.22 7.79 6.16
CA THR A 194 -10.42 6.40 6.58
C THR A 194 -9.12 5.64 6.36
N VAL A 195 -8.70 4.89 7.37
CA VAL A 195 -7.55 3.98 7.30
C VAL A 195 -8.04 2.55 7.50
N LEU A 196 -7.76 1.70 6.52
CA LEU A 196 -8.07 0.27 6.54
C LEU A 196 -6.80 -0.56 6.58
N THR A 197 -6.86 -1.71 7.24
CA THR A 197 -5.83 -2.76 7.16
C THR A 197 -6.47 -4.06 6.69
N LYS A 198 -5.74 -4.80 5.84
CA LYS A 198 -6.07 -6.18 5.48
C LYS A 198 -4.95 -7.08 5.98
N ASN A 199 -5.33 -8.07 6.76
CA ASN A 199 -4.42 -9.06 7.33
C ASN A 199 -4.47 -10.38 6.54
N ASN A 200 -3.34 -11.02 6.26
CA ASN A 200 -3.30 -12.33 5.60
C ASN A 200 -2.39 -13.31 6.35
N HIS A 201 -2.65 -14.62 6.20
CA HIS A 201 -1.78 -15.68 6.70
C HIS A 201 -0.47 -15.78 5.89
N ARG A 202 0.66 -15.96 6.59
CA ARG A 202 1.98 -16.12 5.95
C ARG A 202 2.50 -17.54 6.10
N GLY A 203 2.23 -18.40 5.12
CA GLY A 203 2.74 -19.78 5.07
C GLY A 203 2.10 -20.77 6.07
N ASN A 204 1.37 -20.29 7.09
CA ASN A 204 0.59 -21.09 8.03
C ASN A 204 -0.70 -20.33 8.44
N LYS A 205 -1.81 -21.05 8.64
CA LYS A 205 -3.14 -20.51 9.03
C LYS A 205 -3.24 -20.06 10.50
N ARG A 206 -2.14 -20.11 11.26
CA ARG A 206 -2.12 -19.85 12.71
C ARG A 206 -1.93 -18.37 13.07
N VAL A 207 -1.31 -17.59 12.18
CA VAL A 207 -0.95 -16.19 12.43
C VAL A 207 -1.26 -15.38 11.18
N SER A 208 -1.83 -14.19 11.34
CA SER A 208 -2.00 -13.21 10.26
C SER A 208 -0.92 -12.12 10.40
N PHE A 209 -0.76 -11.30 9.37
CA PHE A 209 0.01 -10.06 9.44
C PHE A 209 -0.65 -9.03 8.54
N VAL A 210 -0.51 -7.75 8.87
CA VAL A 210 -0.91 -6.65 7.98
C VAL A 210 -0.22 -6.84 6.63
N ARG A 211 -0.99 -6.97 5.55
CA ARG A 211 -0.51 -7.14 4.18
C ARG A 211 -0.64 -5.86 3.37
N LYS A 212 -1.73 -5.14 3.61
CA LYS A 212 -2.13 -3.96 2.85
C LYS A 212 -2.73 -2.94 3.82
N VAL A 213 -2.26 -1.70 3.70
CA VAL A 213 -2.80 -0.52 4.38
C VAL A 213 -3.42 0.37 3.32
N SER A 214 -4.69 0.73 3.47
CA SER A 214 -5.40 1.64 2.57
C SER A 214 -5.77 2.91 3.32
N VAL A 215 -5.45 4.07 2.75
CA VAL A 215 -5.75 5.39 3.31
C VAL A 215 -6.56 6.17 2.29
N THR A 216 -7.80 6.49 2.63
CA THR A 216 -8.66 7.36 1.83
C THR A 216 -8.70 8.75 2.46
N VAL A 217 -8.22 9.76 1.73
CA VAL A 217 -8.17 11.17 2.17
C VAL A 217 -8.11 12.10 0.96
N TYR A 218 -8.75 13.27 1.01
CA TYR A 218 -8.87 14.23 -0.12
C TYR A 218 -9.48 13.62 -1.41
N GLY A 219 -10.33 12.60 -1.29
CA GLY A 219 -10.89 11.88 -2.43
C GLY A 219 -9.89 10.98 -3.16
N LEU A 220 -8.69 10.78 -2.59
CA LEU A 220 -7.67 9.86 -3.07
C LEU A 220 -7.64 8.62 -2.18
N THR A 221 -7.39 7.46 -2.78
CA THR A 221 -7.10 6.22 -2.06
C THR A 221 -5.65 5.84 -2.30
N VAL A 222 -4.85 5.84 -1.23
CA VAL A 222 -3.45 5.42 -1.24
C VAL A 222 -3.32 4.08 -0.55
N VAL A 223 -2.76 3.12 -1.26
CA VAL A 223 -2.55 1.76 -0.79
C VAL A 223 -1.06 1.49 -0.65
N ILE A 224 -0.64 1.14 0.56
CA ILE A 224 0.71 0.69 0.86
C ILE A 224 0.66 -0.83 1.03
N SER A 225 1.28 -1.55 0.10
CA SER A 225 1.34 -3.01 0.08
C SER A 225 2.71 -3.50 0.55
N THR A 226 3.19 -4.67 0.12
CA THR A 226 4.53 -5.16 0.47
C THR A 226 5.59 -4.88 -0.60
N HIS A 227 5.22 -4.17 -1.66
CA HIS A 227 6.15 -3.76 -2.72
C HIS A 227 6.93 -2.53 -2.25
N LYS A 228 8.06 -2.74 -1.59
CA LYS A 228 8.92 -1.65 -1.06
C LYS A 228 9.21 -0.61 -2.15
N GLY A 229 9.15 0.66 -1.78
CA GLY A 229 9.45 1.78 -2.68
C GLY A 229 8.34 2.14 -3.68
N LYS A 230 7.20 1.42 -3.67
CA LYS A 230 6.04 1.67 -4.55
C LYS A 230 4.75 1.70 -3.73
N VAL A 231 3.83 2.58 -4.08
CA VAL A 231 2.47 2.62 -3.51
C VAL A 231 1.45 2.67 -4.62
N GLU A 232 0.23 2.25 -4.35
CA GLU A 232 -0.88 2.34 -5.30
C GLU A 232 -1.72 3.59 -4.98
N VAL A 233 -1.97 4.44 -5.97
CA VAL A 233 -2.77 5.67 -5.85
C VAL A 233 -3.95 5.56 -6.80
N ASN A 234 -5.17 5.51 -6.27
CA ASN A 234 -6.41 5.29 -7.03
C ASN A 234 -6.34 4.08 -7.98
N GLY A 235 -5.72 2.99 -7.54
CA GLY A 235 -5.55 1.79 -8.35
C GLY A 235 -4.30 1.74 -9.21
N GLU A 236 -3.48 2.80 -9.28
CA GLU A 236 -2.27 2.88 -10.12
C GLU A 236 -0.98 2.83 -9.29
N ASN A 237 -0.01 2.03 -9.72
CA ASN A 237 1.29 1.89 -9.06
C ASN A 237 2.17 3.13 -9.33
N VAL A 238 2.67 3.74 -8.25
CA VAL A 238 3.49 4.95 -8.26
C VAL A 238 4.74 4.70 -7.40
N TYR A 239 5.89 5.15 -7.87
CA TYR A 239 7.15 5.06 -7.12
C TYR A 239 7.25 6.17 -6.06
N LEU A 240 7.90 5.86 -4.95
CA LEU A 240 8.22 6.85 -3.93
C LEU A 240 9.46 7.67 -4.33
N PRO A 241 9.52 8.96 -3.93
CA PRO A 241 8.51 9.71 -3.19
C PRO A 241 7.34 10.18 -4.07
N VAL A 242 6.18 10.41 -3.47
CA VAL A 242 5.00 10.98 -4.16
C VAL A 242 4.38 12.11 -3.35
N THR A 243 3.97 13.17 -4.04
CA THR A 243 3.28 14.34 -3.51
C THR A 243 1.98 14.53 -4.29
N LEU A 244 0.86 14.57 -3.57
CA LEU A 244 -0.50 14.57 -4.10
C LEU A 244 -1.30 15.74 -3.49
N ALA A 245 -2.51 15.96 -4.03
CA ALA A 245 -3.45 16.97 -3.53
C ALA A 245 -2.82 18.38 -3.38
N GLY A 246 -2.03 18.80 -4.38
CA GLY A 246 -1.37 20.11 -4.39
C GLY A 246 -0.31 20.30 -3.30
N GLY A 247 0.27 19.21 -2.79
CA GLY A 247 1.25 19.25 -1.70
C GLY A 247 0.69 18.90 -0.32
N ASN A 248 -0.64 18.75 -0.20
CA ASN A 248 -1.29 18.47 1.08
C ASN A 248 -1.17 17.01 1.54
N LEU A 249 -0.76 16.11 0.65
CA LEU A 249 -0.54 14.70 0.92
C LEU A 249 0.82 14.28 0.37
N THR A 250 1.67 13.71 1.20
CA THR A 250 2.97 13.17 0.76
C THR A 250 3.11 11.73 1.23
N VAL A 251 3.75 10.90 0.42
CA VAL A 251 4.18 9.57 0.84
C VAL A 251 5.64 9.43 0.49
N VAL A 252 6.45 9.16 1.51
CA VAL A 252 7.90 9.08 1.39
C VAL A 252 8.41 7.84 2.10
N GLN A 253 9.60 7.39 1.73
CA GLN A 253 10.30 6.38 2.51
C GLN A 253 11.08 7.06 3.64
N SER A 254 10.89 6.57 4.87
CA SER A 254 11.60 7.05 6.06
C SER A 254 11.82 5.88 7.00
N GLY A 255 13.08 5.59 7.35
CA GLY A 255 13.37 4.36 8.09
C GLY A 255 13.15 3.12 7.22
N SER A 256 12.57 2.09 7.82
CA SER A 256 12.02 0.93 7.11
C SER A 256 10.58 1.14 6.62
N TYR A 257 10.02 2.34 6.76
CA TYR A 257 8.58 2.61 6.57
C TYR A 257 8.29 3.39 5.29
N ALA A 258 7.16 3.08 4.67
CA ALA A 258 6.39 4.09 3.96
C ALA A 258 5.73 5.01 4.99
N VAL A 259 5.86 6.31 4.80
CA VAL A 259 5.28 7.33 5.69
C VAL A 259 4.40 8.25 4.85
N LEU A 260 3.09 8.13 5.05
CA LEU A 260 2.09 9.06 4.53
C LEU A 260 1.91 10.20 5.53
N LYS A 261 2.04 11.45 5.08
CA LYS A 261 1.83 12.66 5.88
C LYS A 261 0.83 13.58 5.20
N THR A 262 -0.11 14.14 5.96
CA THR A 262 -1.03 15.19 5.51
C THR A 262 -0.68 16.55 6.11
N ASN A 263 -1.13 17.63 5.47
CA ASN A 263 -0.92 18.99 5.98
C ASN A 263 -1.63 19.27 7.32
N PHE A 264 -2.74 18.57 7.61
CA PHE A 264 -3.47 18.69 8.87
C PHE A 264 -2.88 17.84 10.00
N GLY A 265 -1.85 17.03 9.73
CA GLY A 265 -1.09 16.33 10.76
C GLY A 265 -1.41 14.84 10.95
N LEU A 266 -2.24 14.23 10.09
CA LEU A 266 -2.36 12.77 10.04
C LEU A 266 -1.05 12.18 9.50
N LYS A 267 -0.54 11.17 10.21
CA LYS A 267 0.64 10.40 9.79
C LYS A 267 0.33 8.92 9.86
N VAL A 268 0.52 8.21 8.75
CA VAL A 268 0.35 6.74 8.68
C VAL A 268 1.68 6.13 8.27
N MET A 269 2.15 5.13 9.04
CA MET A 269 3.42 4.46 8.80
C MET A 269 3.19 2.95 8.65
N TYR A 270 3.82 2.35 7.64
CA TYR A 270 3.80 0.90 7.44
C TYR A 270 5.15 0.40 6.94
N ASP A 271 5.71 -0.64 7.56
CA ASP A 271 7.06 -1.16 7.27
C ASP A 271 7.09 -2.20 6.13
N TRP A 272 6.03 -2.26 5.32
CA TRP A 272 5.89 -3.22 4.21
C TRP A 272 5.76 -4.68 4.65
N ASN A 273 5.63 -4.94 5.95
CA ASN A 273 5.73 -6.30 6.50
C ASN A 273 4.71 -6.58 7.61
N MET A 274 4.78 -5.88 8.74
CA MET A 274 3.96 -6.16 9.92
C MET A 274 3.76 -4.99 10.88
N LYS A 275 4.56 -3.92 10.80
CA LYS A 275 4.51 -2.80 11.75
C LYS A 275 3.73 -1.65 11.14
N PHE A 276 2.61 -1.31 11.78
CA PHE A 276 1.68 -0.29 11.34
C PHE A 276 1.39 0.72 12.46
N TYR A 277 1.39 2.00 12.12
CA TYR A 277 1.14 3.10 13.05
C TYR A 277 0.23 4.15 12.42
N ILE A 278 -0.72 4.68 13.21
CA ILE A 278 -1.52 5.86 12.88
C ILE A 278 -1.28 6.90 13.96
N THR A 279 -0.83 8.08 13.58
CA THR A 279 -0.76 9.25 14.47
C THR A 279 -1.79 10.28 14.03
N ALA A 280 -2.68 10.65 14.93
CA ALA A 280 -3.72 11.66 14.71
C ALA A 280 -3.49 12.88 15.63
N PRO A 281 -3.74 14.11 15.16
CA PRO A 281 -3.68 15.31 15.99
C PRO A 281 -4.93 15.46 16.85
N SER A 282 -4.80 16.12 18.00
CA SER A 282 -5.88 16.31 18.97
C SER A 282 -7.07 17.14 18.45
N SER A 283 -6.95 17.78 17.29
CA SER A 283 -8.09 18.33 16.55
C SER A 283 -9.18 17.28 16.26
N TYR A 284 -8.84 15.99 16.21
CA TYR A 284 -9.79 14.88 16.00
C TYR A 284 -10.29 14.24 17.31
N PHE A 285 -9.99 14.82 18.47
CA PHE A 285 -10.41 14.29 19.76
C PHE A 285 -11.94 14.10 19.81
N ARG A 286 -12.42 12.91 20.23
CA ARG A 286 -13.82 12.48 20.25
C ARG A 286 -14.54 12.41 18.89
N THR A 287 -13.81 12.46 17.78
CA THR A 287 -14.39 12.39 16.42
C THR A 287 -14.05 11.13 15.66
N LEU A 288 -13.14 10.31 16.19
CA LEU A 288 -12.66 9.10 15.55
C LEU A 288 -13.43 7.86 16.03
N GLY A 289 -13.36 6.81 15.22
CA GLY A 289 -13.77 5.45 15.58
C GLY A 289 -13.03 4.43 14.71
N GLY A 290 -13.06 3.17 15.12
CA GLY A 290 -12.34 2.07 14.49
C GLY A 290 -11.63 1.20 15.51
N LEU A 291 -10.81 0.25 15.05
CA LEU A 291 -9.98 -0.59 15.93
C LEU A 291 -8.95 0.20 16.76
N CYS A 292 -8.68 1.46 16.40
CA CYS A 292 -7.82 2.36 17.17
C CYS A 292 -8.55 3.08 18.31
N GLY A 293 -9.80 2.76 18.61
CA GLY A 293 -10.59 3.40 19.66
C GLY A 293 -11.26 4.70 19.20
N ASN A 294 -11.85 5.42 20.15
CA ASN A 294 -12.67 6.61 19.87
C ASN A 294 -11.91 7.95 20.07
N TYR A 295 -10.68 7.87 20.61
CA TYR A 295 -9.79 8.98 20.89
C TYR A 295 -10.43 10.07 21.78
N ASN A 296 -10.91 9.68 22.96
CA ASN A 296 -11.56 10.56 23.93
C ASN A 296 -10.82 10.68 25.28
N GLY A 297 -9.70 9.98 25.43
CA GLY A 297 -8.86 9.96 26.63
C GLY A 297 -9.33 8.98 27.72
N ASP A 298 -10.39 8.20 27.51
CA ASP A 298 -10.86 7.16 28.41
C ASP A 298 -10.48 5.77 27.88
N ARG A 299 -9.56 5.11 28.58
CA ARG A 299 -9.10 3.78 28.22
C ARG A 299 -10.20 2.70 28.36
N ASN A 300 -11.29 2.97 29.06
CA ASN A 300 -12.30 1.97 29.41
C ASN A 300 -13.43 1.82 28.39
N ASP A 301 -13.52 2.68 27.37
CA ASP A 301 -14.60 2.66 26.37
C ASP A 301 -14.12 2.47 24.93
N GLU A 302 -12.91 1.93 24.76
CA GLU A 302 -12.24 1.82 23.46
C GLU A 302 -12.88 0.78 22.52
N PHE A 303 -13.61 -0.20 23.06
CA PHE A 303 -14.26 -1.26 22.28
C PHE A 303 -15.69 -0.87 21.87
N THR A 304 -15.84 0.29 21.23
CA THR A 304 -17.14 0.79 20.75
C THR A 304 -17.37 0.43 19.28
N ASN A 305 -18.58 0.02 18.94
CA ASN A 305 -18.99 -0.26 17.56
C ASN A 305 -19.30 1.04 16.79
N PRO A 306 -19.59 0.99 15.46
CA PRO A 306 -19.90 2.20 14.68
C PRO A 306 -21.12 3.00 15.15
N LYS A 307 -21.99 2.43 16.01
CA LYS A 307 -23.13 3.12 16.62
C LYS A 307 -22.80 3.76 17.97
N GLY A 308 -21.56 3.62 18.46
CA GLY A 308 -21.10 4.12 19.74
C GLY A 308 -21.41 3.22 20.95
N ASN A 309 -21.89 1.99 20.74
CA ASN A 309 -22.17 1.07 21.83
C ASN A 309 -20.92 0.23 22.16
N LYS A 310 -20.65 0.01 23.45
CA LYS A 310 -19.54 -0.84 23.91
C LYS A 310 -19.84 -2.32 23.62
N GLU A 311 -18.89 -3.01 23.01
CA GLU A 311 -18.96 -4.44 22.73
C GLU A 311 -18.36 -5.26 23.87
N PRO A 312 -18.88 -6.48 24.13
CA PRO A 312 -18.49 -7.27 25.29
C PRO A 312 -17.19 -8.07 25.08
N THR A 313 -16.74 -8.24 23.83
CA THR A 313 -15.53 -8.97 23.47
C THR A 313 -14.77 -8.28 22.34
N VAL A 314 -13.45 -8.49 22.29
CA VAL A 314 -12.57 -7.97 21.22
C VAL A 314 -13.01 -8.46 19.84
N VAL A 315 -13.45 -9.72 19.73
CA VAL A 315 -13.91 -10.29 18.46
C VAL A 315 -15.17 -9.58 17.96
N LYS A 316 -16.18 -9.34 18.82
CA LYS A 316 -17.39 -8.60 18.42
C LYS A 316 -17.09 -7.15 18.08
N PHE A 317 -16.23 -6.52 18.85
CA PHE A 317 -15.70 -5.19 18.56
C PHE A 317 -15.09 -5.13 17.17
N ALA A 318 -14.17 -6.04 16.84
CA ALA A 318 -13.52 -6.03 15.54
C ALA A 318 -14.43 -6.40 14.37
N GLN A 319 -15.32 -7.38 14.56
CA GLN A 319 -16.38 -7.73 13.59
C GLN A 319 -17.24 -6.51 13.24
N SER A 320 -17.54 -5.65 14.22
CA SER A 320 -18.35 -4.45 13.99
C SER A 320 -17.66 -3.40 13.10
N TRP A 321 -16.33 -3.47 12.98
CA TRP A 321 -15.51 -2.59 12.14
C TRP A 321 -14.96 -3.28 10.88
N ARG A 322 -15.48 -4.46 10.54
CA ARG A 322 -15.14 -5.18 9.32
C ARG A 322 -15.71 -4.47 8.09
N THR A 323 -14.97 -4.49 6.99
CA THR A 323 -15.42 -4.05 5.66
C THR A 323 -15.46 -5.21 4.67
N GLU A 324 -16.37 -5.16 3.70
CA GLU A 324 -16.38 -6.11 2.59
C GLU A 324 -15.25 -5.80 1.60
N ASP A 325 -14.46 -6.82 1.24
CA ASP A 325 -13.33 -6.74 0.32
C ASP A 325 -13.33 -7.87 -0.74
N GLY A 326 -14.47 -8.55 -0.89
CA GLY A 326 -14.62 -9.68 -1.82
C GLY A 326 -13.95 -10.99 -1.36
N ASP A 327 -13.23 -11.00 -0.23
CA ASP A 327 -12.62 -12.21 0.33
C ASP A 327 -13.63 -13.00 1.18
N LEU A 328 -14.25 -14.00 0.54
CA LEU A 328 -15.20 -14.91 1.19
C LEU A 328 -14.52 -15.86 2.19
N PHE A 329 -13.19 -15.92 2.23
CA PHE A 329 -12.42 -16.86 3.06
C PHE A 329 -11.70 -16.18 4.23
N CYS A 330 -12.01 -14.91 4.52
CA CYS A 330 -11.50 -14.25 5.70
C CYS A 330 -12.29 -14.64 6.97
N HIS A 331 -11.62 -14.61 8.12
CA HIS A 331 -12.16 -14.98 9.42
C HIS A 331 -11.86 -13.88 10.44
N ASP A 332 -12.79 -13.69 11.38
CA ASP A 332 -12.67 -12.74 12.49
C ASP A 332 -12.07 -13.39 13.76
N ASP A 333 -11.67 -14.65 13.65
CA ASP A 333 -10.99 -15.41 14.68
C ASP A 333 -10.10 -16.50 14.09
N CYS A 334 -9.47 -17.27 14.98
CA CYS A 334 -8.63 -18.41 14.69
C CYS A 334 -9.40 -19.74 14.48
N LEU A 335 -10.70 -19.70 14.15
CA LEU A 335 -11.56 -20.88 13.97
C LEU A 335 -11.59 -21.82 15.19
N GLY A 336 -11.48 -21.25 16.40
CA GLY A 336 -11.63 -21.95 17.68
C GLY A 336 -10.33 -22.40 18.37
N GLU A 337 -9.20 -22.55 17.66
CA GLU A 337 -7.91 -22.93 18.27
C GLU A 337 -6.83 -21.88 17.99
N CYS A 338 -6.87 -20.78 18.74
CA CYS A 338 -5.84 -19.76 18.67
C CYS A 338 -4.50 -20.36 19.13
N PRO A 339 -3.39 -20.09 18.44
CA PRO A 339 -2.12 -20.66 18.85
C PRO A 339 -1.75 -20.13 20.23
N SER A 340 -1.59 -21.04 21.17
CA SER A 340 -1.17 -20.72 22.52
C SER A 340 0.30 -21.10 22.72
N CYS A 341 0.98 -20.28 23.51
CA CYS A 341 2.35 -20.57 23.93
C CYS A 341 2.32 -21.23 25.31
N THR A 342 2.94 -22.39 25.46
CA THR A 342 3.03 -23.02 26.78
C THR A 342 3.95 -22.20 27.70
N PRO A 343 3.71 -22.17 29.03
CA PRO A 343 4.55 -21.42 29.96
C PRO A 343 6.05 -21.78 29.86
N ALA A 344 6.38 -23.05 29.58
CA ALA A 344 7.75 -23.50 29.38
C ALA A 344 8.42 -22.84 28.15
N LEU A 345 7.69 -22.69 27.04
CA LEU A 345 8.19 -22.00 25.85
C LEU A 345 8.29 -20.49 26.10
N GLN A 346 7.33 -19.88 26.79
CA GLN A 346 7.41 -18.47 27.17
C GLN A 346 8.68 -18.20 27.99
N GLN A 347 8.95 -19.03 29.00
CA GLN A 347 10.14 -18.89 29.83
C GLN A 347 11.44 -19.07 29.03
N LYS A 348 11.47 -20.01 28.07
CA LYS A 348 12.60 -20.18 27.15
C LYS A 348 12.88 -18.91 26.35
N TYR A 349 11.85 -18.29 25.77
CA TYR A 349 12.00 -17.10 24.93
C TYR A 349 12.25 -15.81 25.73
N LYS A 350 11.90 -15.77 27.03
CA LYS A 350 12.28 -14.70 27.96
C LYS A 350 13.77 -14.66 28.30
N GLY A 351 14.57 -15.65 27.87
CA GLY A 351 16.01 -15.65 28.07
C GLY A 351 16.70 -14.44 27.42
N GLU A 352 17.79 -13.97 28.04
CA GLU A 352 18.52 -12.76 27.62
C GLU A 352 19.07 -12.78 26.19
N LYS A 353 19.37 -13.98 25.65
CA LYS A 353 19.84 -14.13 24.26
C LYS A 353 18.72 -13.98 23.22
N LEU A 354 17.47 -13.87 23.67
CA LEU A 354 16.25 -13.82 22.87
C LEU A 354 15.48 -12.54 23.21
N CYS A 355 14.20 -12.63 23.59
CA CYS A 355 13.38 -11.47 23.90
C CYS A 355 13.82 -10.74 25.18
N GLY A 356 14.50 -11.45 26.10
CA GLY A 356 15.03 -10.84 27.32
C GLY A 356 16.07 -9.74 27.07
N LEU A 357 16.68 -9.69 25.88
CA LEU A 357 17.61 -8.63 25.49
C LEU A 357 16.96 -7.24 25.55
N LEU A 358 15.65 -7.14 25.28
CA LEU A 358 14.88 -5.90 25.32
C LEU A 358 14.82 -5.29 26.72
N ALA A 359 14.79 -6.13 27.76
CA ALA A 359 14.66 -5.72 29.16
C ALA A 359 16.00 -5.77 29.93
N LYS A 360 17.10 -6.10 29.26
CA LYS A 360 18.42 -6.22 29.89
C LYS A 360 18.92 -4.86 30.40
N LYS A 361 19.20 -4.76 31.70
CA LYS A 361 19.56 -3.49 32.39
C LYS A 361 20.87 -2.85 31.92
N ASP A 362 21.79 -3.66 31.43
CA ASP A 362 23.07 -3.30 30.82
C ASP A 362 23.10 -3.66 29.32
N GLY A 363 21.91 -3.79 28.72
CA GLY A 363 21.75 -4.12 27.31
C GLY A 363 21.78 -2.89 26.39
N PRO A 364 21.69 -3.11 25.06
CA PRO A 364 21.70 -2.04 24.07
C PRO A 364 20.53 -1.06 24.19
N PHE A 365 19.43 -1.46 24.85
CA PHE A 365 18.23 -0.65 25.06
C PHE A 365 18.13 -0.01 26.45
N ALA A 366 19.13 -0.20 27.33
CA ALA A 366 19.08 0.21 28.73
C ALA A 366 18.81 1.71 28.94
N SER A 367 19.31 2.56 28.05
CA SER A 367 19.08 4.01 28.09
C SER A 367 17.61 4.38 27.85
N CYS A 368 16.87 3.56 27.11
CA CYS A 368 15.46 3.78 26.78
C CYS A 368 14.51 3.40 27.92
N HIS A 369 14.92 2.53 28.86
CA HIS A 369 14.04 2.00 29.91
C HIS A 369 13.50 3.08 30.86
N LYS A 370 14.17 4.23 30.96
CA LYS A 370 13.69 5.39 31.75
C LYS A 370 12.52 6.12 31.09
N VAL A 371 12.38 5.98 29.77
CA VAL A 371 11.38 6.68 28.94
C VAL A 371 10.27 5.72 28.51
N LEU A 372 10.60 4.44 28.35
CA LEU A 372 9.71 3.43 27.80
C LEU A 372 9.90 2.10 28.53
N ASP A 373 8.81 1.54 29.05
CA ASP A 373 8.82 0.24 29.70
C ASP A 373 9.06 -0.89 28.66
N PRO A 374 10.14 -1.69 28.78
CA PRO A 374 10.42 -2.79 27.86
C PRO A 374 9.46 -3.98 28.01
N GLY A 375 8.68 -4.06 29.11
CA GLY A 375 7.82 -5.21 29.42
C GLY A 375 6.88 -5.59 28.27
N MET A 376 6.17 -4.60 27.71
CA MET A 376 5.23 -4.85 26.60
C MET A 376 5.93 -5.38 25.34
N PHE A 377 7.13 -4.87 25.03
CA PHE A 377 7.88 -5.28 23.84
C PHE A 377 8.45 -6.69 24.01
N MET A 378 8.87 -7.01 25.23
CA MET A 378 9.33 -8.36 25.57
C MET A 378 8.20 -9.37 25.48
N ASP A 379 7.02 -9.07 26.03
CA ASP A 379 5.88 -9.98 25.99
C ASP A 379 5.38 -10.23 24.56
N ASN A 380 5.30 -9.17 23.73
CA ASN A 380 4.97 -9.31 22.30
C ASN A 380 6.04 -10.14 21.56
N CYS A 381 7.33 -9.88 21.79
CA CYS A 381 8.41 -10.67 21.21
C CYS A 381 8.30 -12.16 21.58
N VAL A 382 8.02 -12.47 22.86
CA VAL A 382 7.89 -13.86 23.33
C VAL A 382 6.72 -14.55 22.63
N TYR A 383 5.59 -13.85 22.49
CA TYR A 383 4.42 -14.35 21.78
C TYR A 383 4.76 -14.66 20.32
N ASP A 384 5.34 -13.69 19.61
CA ASP A 384 5.69 -13.80 18.19
C ASP A 384 6.68 -14.94 17.92
N ILE A 385 7.79 -15.01 18.66
CA ILE A 385 8.78 -16.07 18.49
C ILE A 385 8.18 -17.44 18.83
N CYS A 386 7.33 -17.51 19.85
CA CYS A 386 6.75 -18.77 20.28
C CYS A 386 5.81 -19.37 19.24
N ILE A 387 4.88 -18.58 18.72
CA ILE A 387 3.91 -19.08 17.75
C ILE A 387 4.58 -19.41 16.41
N ASN A 388 5.65 -18.70 16.07
CA ASN A 388 6.46 -18.98 14.90
C ASN A 388 7.55 -20.05 15.14
N LYS A 389 7.52 -20.77 16.27
CA LYS A 389 8.46 -21.87 16.61
C LYS A 389 9.95 -21.46 16.48
N GLY A 390 10.28 -20.21 16.75
CA GLY A 390 11.67 -19.72 16.71
C GLY A 390 12.21 -19.32 15.35
N ILE A 391 11.35 -19.01 14.35
CA ILE A 391 11.81 -18.52 13.04
C ILE A 391 12.35 -17.07 13.17
N TYR A 392 13.68 -16.92 13.11
CA TYR A 392 14.36 -15.60 13.13
C TYR A 392 14.38 -14.89 11.77
N GLN A 393 14.00 -15.58 10.69
CA GLN A 393 14.17 -15.09 9.33
C GLN A 393 13.33 -13.84 9.01
N PHE A 394 12.34 -13.52 9.85
CA PHE A 394 11.51 -12.30 9.74
C PHE A 394 12.15 -11.06 10.37
N LEU A 395 13.26 -11.20 11.09
CA LEU A 395 13.95 -10.12 11.83
C LEU A 395 15.18 -9.57 11.09
N SER A 396 15.56 -10.15 9.95
CA SER A 396 16.73 -9.69 9.19
C SER A 396 16.39 -8.46 8.35
N LEU A 397 17.08 -7.34 8.60
CA LEU A 397 17.08 -6.17 7.73
C LEU A 397 18.26 -6.29 6.77
N GLU A 398 17.97 -6.65 5.50
CA GLU A 398 18.96 -6.62 4.43
C GLU A 398 18.94 -5.27 3.73
N CYS A 399 20.10 -4.60 3.71
CA CYS A 399 20.26 -3.32 3.04
C CYS A 399 20.50 -3.51 1.54
N PRO A 400 19.86 -2.70 0.66
CA PRO A 400 20.04 -2.80 -0.78
C PRO A 400 21.49 -2.49 -1.19
N SER A 401 21.83 -2.85 -2.43
CA SER A 401 23.12 -2.46 -3.02
C SER A 401 23.36 -0.95 -2.92
N ASN A 402 24.62 -0.56 -2.71
CA ASN A 402 25.04 0.84 -2.50
C ASN A 402 24.44 1.52 -1.26
N SER A 403 24.05 0.75 -0.26
CA SER A 403 23.64 1.25 1.06
C SER A 403 24.37 0.53 2.20
N TYR A 404 24.19 1.00 3.43
CA TYR A 404 24.71 0.40 4.65
C TYR A 404 23.71 0.57 5.80
N TYR A 405 23.73 -0.34 6.78
CA TYR A 405 22.86 -0.27 7.95
C TYR A 405 23.33 0.83 8.91
N GLU A 406 22.39 1.59 9.47
CA GLU A 406 22.63 2.59 10.49
C GLU A 406 21.50 2.57 11.53
N ALA A 407 21.84 2.44 12.81
CA ALA A 407 20.85 2.36 13.89
C ALA A 407 20.16 3.71 14.17
N CYS A 408 20.86 4.81 13.88
CA CYS A 408 20.36 6.18 14.03
C CYS A 408 20.75 7.01 12.79
N GLY A 409 20.13 6.67 11.66
CA GLY A 409 20.32 7.38 10.39
C GLY A 409 19.32 8.52 10.19
N THR A 410 19.53 9.35 9.16
CA THR A 410 18.55 10.39 8.79
C THR A 410 17.17 9.80 8.49
N ALA A 411 16.12 10.45 8.99
CA ALA A 411 14.73 10.13 8.67
C ALA A 411 14.27 10.75 7.34
N CYS A 412 15.07 11.63 6.75
CA CYS A 412 14.80 12.29 5.48
C CYS A 412 15.95 11.99 4.50
N PRO A 413 16.07 10.74 4.00
CA PRO A 413 17.16 10.40 3.09
C PRO A 413 17.06 11.24 1.80
N ALA A 414 18.21 11.69 1.29
CA ALA A 414 18.26 12.31 -0.03
C ALA A 414 17.71 11.36 -1.09
N SER A 415 16.82 11.86 -1.95
CA SER A 415 16.17 11.10 -3.00
C SER A 415 16.37 11.76 -4.35
N CYS A 416 16.10 11.05 -5.45
CA CYS A 416 16.16 11.64 -6.78
C CYS A 416 15.22 12.82 -7.00
N SER A 417 14.13 12.91 -6.23
CA SER A 417 13.19 14.05 -6.29
C SER A 417 13.57 15.20 -5.34
N ASP A 418 14.42 14.96 -4.34
CA ASP A 418 14.89 15.97 -3.39
C ASP A 418 16.28 15.59 -2.84
N LEU A 419 17.31 16.16 -3.47
CA LEU A 419 18.71 15.89 -3.12
C LEU A 419 19.13 16.54 -1.81
N ASP A 420 18.40 17.55 -1.34
CA ASP A 420 18.71 18.32 -0.13
C ASP A 420 17.88 17.90 1.09
N ALA A 421 17.04 16.87 0.95
CA ALA A 421 16.11 16.41 1.98
C ALA A 421 16.80 16.17 3.34
N GLU A 422 18.01 15.62 3.29
CA GLU A 422 18.80 15.32 4.48
C GLU A 422 19.23 16.60 5.22
N ALA A 423 19.70 17.62 4.49
CA ALA A 423 20.14 18.90 5.08
C ALA A 423 18.97 19.69 5.68
N LYS A 424 17.76 19.50 5.15
CA LYS A 424 16.52 20.15 5.62
C LYS A 424 15.79 19.34 6.70
N CYS A 425 16.32 18.16 7.07
CA CYS A 425 15.62 17.25 7.98
C CYS A 425 15.59 17.80 9.40
N LYS A 426 14.38 17.89 9.97
CA LYS A 426 14.14 18.25 11.37
C LYS A 426 13.60 17.08 12.19
N GLU A 427 13.49 15.91 11.58
CA GLU A 427 12.94 14.71 12.20
C GLU A 427 14.05 13.99 12.98
N PRO A 428 13.73 13.34 14.12
CA PRO A 428 14.68 12.50 14.83
C PRO A 428 15.24 11.39 13.95
N CYS A 429 16.45 10.92 14.27
CA CYS A 429 17.04 9.81 13.55
C CYS A 429 16.19 8.52 13.68
N VAL A 430 16.32 7.64 12.70
CA VAL A 430 15.58 6.38 12.61
C VAL A 430 16.52 5.25 12.23
N GLU A 431 16.22 4.04 12.70
CA GLU A 431 16.88 2.81 12.24
C GLU A 431 16.57 2.59 10.75
N THR A 432 17.61 2.44 9.92
CA THR A 432 17.44 2.34 8.47
C THR A 432 18.68 1.85 7.72
N CYS A 433 18.53 1.67 6.42
CA CYS A 433 19.64 1.54 5.49
C CYS A 433 19.88 2.89 4.81
N GLN A 434 21.08 3.45 4.99
CA GLN A 434 21.49 4.72 4.41
C GLN A 434 22.22 4.50 3.08
N CYS A 435 21.91 5.31 2.07
CA CYS A 435 22.66 5.27 0.82
C CYS A 435 24.10 5.72 1.06
N LYS A 436 25.06 5.04 0.42
CA LYS A 436 26.47 5.44 0.48
C LYS A 436 26.66 6.81 -0.15
N LYS A 437 27.71 7.53 0.26
CA LYS A 437 28.07 8.84 -0.34
C LYS A 437 28.13 8.75 -1.87
N GLY A 438 27.47 9.69 -2.55
CA GLY A 438 27.33 9.71 -4.01
C GLY A 438 26.08 9.01 -4.56
N PHE A 439 25.36 8.28 -3.71
CA PHE A 439 24.11 7.61 -4.05
C PHE A 439 22.92 8.26 -3.34
N VAL A 440 21.74 8.17 -3.97
CA VAL A 440 20.48 8.71 -3.47
C VAL A 440 19.34 7.71 -3.70
N LEU A 441 18.24 7.87 -2.96
CA LEU A 441 17.11 6.96 -3.01
C LEU A 441 16.26 7.17 -4.28
N SER A 442 15.98 6.07 -4.98
CA SER A 442 15.06 5.99 -6.12
C SER A 442 14.12 4.80 -5.90
N GLY A 443 12.91 5.05 -5.40
CA GLY A 443 12.04 4.00 -4.89
C GLY A 443 12.66 3.34 -3.64
N ASP A 444 13.02 2.06 -3.75
CA ASP A 444 13.68 1.28 -2.69
C ASP A 444 15.18 1.05 -2.91
N LYS A 445 15.76 1.61 -3.99
CA LYS A 445 17.16 1.40 -4.39
C LYS A 445 18.00 2.66 -4.22
N CYS A 446 19.27 2.47 -3.87
CA CYS A 446 20.27 3.53 -3.90
C CYS A 446 20.95 3.56 -5.28
N VAL A 447 20.70 4.62 -6.03
CA VAL A 447 21.26 4.84 -7.38
C VAL A 447 22.22 6.03 -7.37
N SER A 448 23.13 6.08 -8.35
CA SER A 448 23.98 7.27 -8.53
C SER A 448 23.11 8.49 -8.88
N LYS A 449 23.55 9.69 -8.53
CA LYS A 449 22.80 10.94 -8.82
C LYS A 449 22.54 11.11 -10.32
N GLU A 450 23.47 10.67 -11.15
CA GLU A 450 23.41 10.73 -12.60
C GLU A 450 22.39 9.73 -13.20
N SER A 451 22.01 8.71 -12.44
CA SER A 451 21.01 7.70 -12.82
C SER A 451 19.61 8.02 -12.29
N CYS A 452 19.40 9.23 -11.77
CA CYS A 452 18.10 9.63 -11.25
C CYS A 452 17.02 9.70 -12.34
N GLY A 453 15.80 9.37 -11.93
CA GLY A 453 14.61 9.54 -12.75
C GLY A 453 14.10 10.98 -12.77
N CYS A 454 12.82 11.12 -13.13
CA CYS A 454 12.15 12.38 -13.35
C CYS A 454 11.04 12.60 -12.33
N SER A 455 10.82 13.84 -11.90
CA SER A 455 9.61 14.24 -11.17
C SER A 455 8.65 14.93 -12.13
N TYR A 456 7.38 14.51 -12.13
CA TYR A 456 6.34 15.07 -12.98
C TYR A 456 4.99 15.04 -12.27
N GLU A 457 4.29 16.17 -12.20
CA GLU A 457 2.98 16.31 -11.53
C GLU A 457 2.94 15.72 -10.12
N GLY A 458 4.02 15.95 -9.34
CA GLY A 458 4.15 15.45 -7.96
C GLY A 458 4.47 13.95 -7.84
N ARG A 459 4.63 13.22 -8.95
CA ARG A 459 5.01 11.80 -8.97
C ARG A 459 6.46 11.62 -9.42
N TYR A 460 7.13 10.60 -8.86
CA TYR A 460 8.47 10.19 -9.29
C TYR A 460 8.39 9.03 -10.30
N TYR A 461 9.17 9.14 -11.37
CA TYR A 461 9.28 8.16 -12.44
C TYR A 461 10.75 7.77 -12.61
N PRO A 462 11.14 6.49 -12.39
CA PRO A 462 12.49 6.02 -12.65
C PRO A 462 12.96 6.31 -14.08
N SER A 463 14.27 6.47 -14.25
CA SER A 463 14.90 6.69 -15.56
C SER A 463 14.48 5.62 -16.57
N GLY A 464 14.03 6.04 -17.77
CA GLY A 464 13.55 5.19 -18.86
C GLY A 464 12.11 4.68 -18.70
N MET A 465 11.42 5.03 -17.61
CA MET A 465 10.03 4.60 -17.41
C MET A 465 9.09 5.30 -18.40
N LYS A 466 8.28 4.49 -19.09
CA LYS A 466 7.15 4.96 -19.91
C LYS A 466 5.85 4.92 -19.12
N PHE A 467 5.01 5.92 -19.29
CA PHE A 467 3.72 6.04 -18.62
C PHE A 467 2.73 6.86 -19.44
N TRP A 468 1.45 6.78 -19.08
CA TRP A 468 0.39 7.59 -19.68
C TRP A 468 0.10 8.79 -18.78
N GLU A 469 0.04 10.00 -19.35
CA GLU A 469 -0.24 11.23 -18.58
C GLU A 469 -1.71 11.29 -18.14
N ASP A 470 -2.60 10.81 -19.01
CA ASP A 470 -4.05 10.93 -18.86
C ASP A 470 -4.73 9.58 -18.67
N ASP A 471 -6.01 9.61 -18.31
CA ASP A 471 -6.82 8.42 -18.07
C ASP A 471 -7.42 7.80 -19.34
N LYS A 472 -7.23 8.44 -20.51
CA LYS A 472 -7.78 8.04 -21.82
C LYS A 472 -6.71 7.49 -22.76
N CYS A 473 -5.48 7.42 -22.31
CA CYS A 473 -4.31 7.03 -23.08
C CYS A 473 -4.16 7.89 -24.35
N THR A 474 -4.21 9.23 -24.23
CA THR A 474 -4.04 10.17 -25.35
C THR A 474 -2.64 10.78 -25.45
N LYS A 475 -1.84 10.61 -24.40
CA LYS A 475 -0.47 11.11 -24.35
C LYS A 475 0.43 10.18 -23.54
N GLN A 476 1.42 9.62 -24.23
CA GLN A 476 2.40 8.73 -23.64
C GLN A 476 3.69 9.50 -23.38
N CYS A 477 4.22 9.35 -22.18
CA CYS A 477 5.41 10.03 -21.70
C CYS A 477 6.50 9.03 -21.35
N GLU A 478 7.74 9.49 -21.42
CA GLU A 478 8.92 8.74 -21.00
C GLU A 478 9.81 9.65 -20.15
N CYS A 479 10.35 9.11 -19.04
CA CYS A 479 11.43 9.78 -18.34
C CYS A 479 12.74 9.54 -19.09
N ASN A 480 13.21 10.55 -19.84
CA ASN A 480 14.37 10.40 -20.72
C ASN A 480 15.65 10.18 -19.89
N PRO A 481 16.37 9.05 -20.08
CA PRO A 481 17.57 8.74 -19.30
C PRO A 481 18.74 9.72 -19.46
N GLY A 482 18.81 10.43 -20.60
CA GLY A 482 19.89 11.36 -20.90
C GLY A 482 19.65 12.77 -20.39
N THR A 483 18.39 13.19 -20.23
CA THR A 483 18.03 14.55 -19.81
C THR A 483 17.42 14.64 -18.41
N ALA A 484 17.03 13.50 -17.83
CA ALA A 484 16.25 13.42 -16.58
C ALA A 484 14.97 14.27 -16.63
N LYS A 485 14.38 14.43 -17.82
CA LYS A 485 13.12 15.15 -18.03
C LYS A 485 12.08 14.23 -18.65
N VAL A 486 10.82 14.52 -18.32
CA VAL A 486 9.69 13.84 -18.93
C VAL A 486 9.46 14.40 -20.33
N GLU A 487 9.41 13.50 -21.31
CA GLU A 487 9.13 13.80 -22.70
C GLU A 487 7.86 13.07 -23.12
N CYS A 488 6.85 13.82 -23.56
CA CYS A 488 5.53 13.29 -23.89
C CYS A 488 5.21 13.42 -25.38
N LYS A 489 4.50 12.44 -25.92
CA LYS A 489 4.03 12.39 -27.31
C LYS A 489 2.54 12.07 -27.33
N ALA A 490 1.80 12.82 -28.15
CA ALA A 490 0.40 12.50 -28.44
C ALA A 490 0.35 11.15 -29.14
N THR A 491 -0.43 10.22 -28.59
CA THR A 491 -0.59 8.87 -29.13
C THR A 491 -1.93 8.32 -28.66
N ALA A 492 -2.45 7.28 -29.28
CA ALA A 492 -3.71 6.67 -28.88
C ALA A 492 -3.58 5.15 -28.91
N CYS A 493 -4.39 4.48 -28.09
CA CYS A 493 -4.56 3.04 -28.21
C CYS A 493 -4.98 2.66 -29.63
N LYS A 494 -4.56 1.46 -30.07
CA LYS A 494 -5.00 0.93 -31.37
C LYS A 494 -6.52 0.73 -31.34
N LYS A 495 -7.16 0.64 -32.52
CA LYS A 495 -8.62 0.40 -32.62
C LYS A 495 -9.09 -0.88 -31.91
N SER A 496 -8.20 -1.88 -31.80
CA SER A 496 -8.43 -3.16 -31.11
C SER A 496 -8.09 -3.12 -29.62
N GLU A 497 -7.73 -1.95 -29.09
CA GLU A 497 -7.33 -1.73 -27.71
C GLU A 497 -8.22 -0.66 -27.07
N MET A 498 -8.34 -0.73 -25.75
CA MET A 498 -9.01 0.25 -24.93
C MET A 498 -8.08 0.62 -23.78
N CYS A 499 -8.02 1.92 -23.50
CA CYS A 499 -7.28 2.41 -22.33
C CYS A 499 -7.93 1.86 -21.06
N GLY A 500 -7.12 1.31 -20.18
CA GLY A 500 -7.60 0.81 -18.89
C GLY A 500 -6.52 0.82 -17.84
N LEU A 501 -6.91 0.44 -16.63
CA LEU A 501 -6.03 0.23 -15.48
C LEU A 501 -6.16 -1.23 -15.08
N ARG A 502 -5.13 -2.05 -15.29
CA ARG A 502 -5.12 -3.47 -14.90
C ARG A 502 -3.88 -3.77 -14.07
N GLY A 503 -4.05 -4.36 -12.89
CA GLY A 503 -2.94 -4.74 -12.01
C GLY A 503 -2.03 -3.58 -11.59
N GLY A 504 -2.58 -2.38 -11.40
CA GLY A 504 -1.78 -1.20 -11.04
C GLY A 504 -1.12 -0.49 -12.21
N LYS A 505 -1.24 -0.98 -13.44
CA LYS A 505 -0.64 -0.35 -14.62
C LYS A 505 -1.73 0.24 -15.49
N ARG A 506 -1.59 1.52 -15.85
CA ARG A 506 -2.40 2.13 -16.91
C ARG A 506 -1.76 1.80 -18.25
N ASP A 507 -2.54 1.22 -19.15
CA ASP A 507 -2.05 0.89 -20.49
C ASP A 507 -3.19 0.70 -21.49
N CYS A 508 -2.82 0.51 -22.76
CA CYS A 508 -3.74 0.06 -23.80
C CYS A 508 -3.89 -1.45 -23.71
N TYR A 509 -5.11 -1.91 -23.45
CA TYR A 509 -5.42 -3.33 -23.30
C TYR A 509 -6.32 -3.81 -24.43
N PRO A 510 -6.16 -5.05 -24.93
CA PRO A 510 -7.01 -5.56 -25.99
C PRO A 510 -8.48 -5.62 -25.56
N THR A 511 -9.38 -5.29 -26.48
CA THR A 511 -10.85 -5.29 -26.26
C THR A 511 -11.50 -6.66 -26.40
N SER A 512 -10.76 -7.64 -26.95
CA SER A 512 -11.22 -9.03 -27.10
C SER A 512 -10.02 -9.97 -27.16
N TYR A 513 -10.26 -11.24 -26.84
CA TYR A 513 -9.28 -12.33 -26.90
C TYR A 513 -9.86 -13.47 -27.74
N ALA A 514 -9.01 -14.27 -28.38
CA ALA A 514 -9.39 -15.54 -29.01
C ALA A 514 -8.47 -16.68 -28.56
N THR A 515 -8.99 -17.91 -28.64
CA THR A 515 -8.29 -19.11 -28.15
C THR A 515 -8.10 -20.09 -29.31
N CYS A 516 -6.85 -20.48 -29.56
CA CYS A 516 -6.54 -21.68 -30.32
C CYS A 516 -6.41 -22.84 -29.36
N GLN A 517 -7.00 -23.97 -29.74
CA GLN A 517 -7.00 -25.17 -28.94
C GLN A 517 -6.39 -26.32 -29.72
N GLY A 518 -5.44 -27.02 -29.09
CA GLY A 518 -5.07 -28.39 -29.47
C GLY A 518 -5.50 -29.33 -28.36
N SER A 519 -6.38 -30.27 -28.65
CA SER A 519 -6.89 -31.24 -27.66
C SER A 519 -6.78 -32.66 -28.21
N GLY A 520 -5.99 -33.49 -27.54
CA GLY A 520 -5.68 -34.83 -28.04
C GLY A 520 -4.68 -34.79 -29.21
N ASP A 521 -4.88 -35.72 -30.14
CA ASP A 521 -4.32 -35.79 -31.50
C ASP A 521 -5.34 -36.61 -32.29
N PRO A 522 -6.08 -36.00 -33.25
CA PRO A 522 -5.61 -34.92 -34.12
C PRO A 522 -6.25 -33.54 -33.93
N HIS A 523 -7.10 -33.31 -32.92
CA HIS A 523 -8.04 -32.19 -32.97
C HIS A 523 -7.42 -30.82 -32.65
N TYR A 524 -7.52 -29.92 -33.62
CA TYR A 524 -7.17 -28.51 -33.49
C TYR A 524 -8.37 -27.62 -33.79
N ARG A 525 -8.46 -26.51 -33.08
CA ARG A 525 -9.40 -25.41 -33.33
C ARG A 525 -8.60 -24.13 -33.45
N THR A 526 -8.73 -23.46 -34.59
CA THR A 526 -8.06 -22.17 -34.84
C THR A 526 -8.66 -21.06 -33.99
N PHE A 527 -8.02 -19.89 -33.99
CA PHE A 527 -8.53 -18.71 -33.29
C PHE A 527 -9.91 -18.25 -33.76
N ASP A 528 -10.25 -18.46 -35.04
CA ASP A 528 -11.57 -18.16 -35.61
C ASP A 528 -12.55 -19.34 -35.47
N GLY A 529 -12.17 -20.38 -34.74
CA GLY A 529 -13.01 -21.53 -34.39
C GLY A 529 -13.08 -22.63 -35.45
N LYS A 530 -12.23 -22.61 -36.49
CA LYS A 530 -12.20 -23.69 -37.49
C LYS A 530 -11.60 -24.95 -36.89
N LYS A 531 -12.38 -26.03 -36.89
CA LYS A 531 -11.91 -27.38 -36.57
C LYS A 531 -11.11 -27.97 -37.73
N PHE A 532 -9.98 -28.59 -37.41
CA PHE A 532 -9.29 -29.51 -38.31
C PHE A 532 -8.51 -30.57 -37.53
N ASP A 533 -8.22 -31.66 -38.22
CA ASP A 533 -7.50 -32.81 -37.69
C ASP A 533 -6.10 -32.89 -38.31
N PHE A 534 -5.05 -32.99 -37.49
CA PHE A 534 -3.67 -33.11 -37.95
C PHE A 534 -2.81 -34.03 -37.08
N GLN A 535 -2.35 -35.16 -37.63
CA GLN A 535 -1.63 -36.24 -36.91
C GLN A 535 -0.11 -36.18 -37.05
N GLY A 536 0.47 -34.99 -36.95
CA GLY A 536 1.92 -34.81 -37.08
C GLY A 536 2.70 -35.14 -35.80
N THR A 537 3.86 -35.79 -35.93
CA THR A 537 4.74 -36.17 -34.79
C THR A 537 5.99 -35.29 -34.63
N CYS A 538 6.12 -34.24 -35.43
CA CYS A 538 7.28 -33.35 -35.41
C CYS A 538 7.08 -32.18 -34.44
N THR A 539 8.05 -31.26 -34.42
CA THR A 539 7.87 -29.92 -33.88
C THR A 539 7.25 -29.00 -34.92
N TYR A 540 6.14 -28.37 -34.55
CA TYR A 540 5.37 -27.46 -35.39
C TYR A 540 5.27 -26.09 -34.73
N VAL A 541 5.20 -25.05 -35.55
CA VAL A 541 4.78 -23.72 -35.09
C VAL A 541 3.29 -23.78 -34.82
N LEU A 542 2.93 -23.86 -33.54
CA LEU A 542 1.54 -23.69 -33.13
C LEU A 542 1.15 -22.22 -33.33
N SER A 543 2.07 -21.33 -32.98
CA SER A 543 1.89 -19.90 -33.14
C SER A 543 3.16 -19.08 -33.30
N LYS A 544 3.14 -17.99 -34.08
CA LYS A 544 4.13 -16.90 -33.99
C LYS A 544 3.62 -15.57 -34.58
N LEU A 545 4.28 -14.47 -34.19
CA LEU A 545 4.13 -13.19 -34.87
C LEU A 545 4.73 -13.25 -36.28
N VAL A 546 3.92 -13.00 -37.30
CA VAL A 546 4.33 -13.08 -38.73
C VAL A 546 4.59 -11.70 -39.34
N SER A 547 4.02 -10.64 -38.76
CA SER A 547 4.25 -9.26 -39.21
C SER A 547 5.63 -8.77 -38.77
N LYS A 548 6.41 -8.23 -39.71
CA LYS A 548 7.72 -7.60 -39.44
C LYS A 548 7.67 -6.07 -39.50
N ASP A 549 6.55 -5.50 -39.93
CA ASP A 549 6.45 -4.07 -40.26
C ASP A 549 5.99 -3.21 -39.07
N ASP A 550 5.29 -3.81 -38.10
CA ASP A 550 4.85 -3.11 -36.88
C ASP A 550 5.82 -3.37 -35.72
N ILE A 551 6.78 -2.46 -35.56
CA ILE A 551 7.80 -2.49 -34.48
C ILE A 551 7.21 -2.33 -33.07
N SER A 552 5.92 -1.99 -32.94
CA SER A 552 5.26 -1.88 -31.63
C SER A 552 4.79 -3.23 -31.07
N LEU A 553 4.79 -4.29 -31.89
CA LEU A 553 4.39 -5.63 -31.47
C LEU A 553 5.60 -6.39 -30.91
N ALA A 554 5.44 -6.99 -29.72
CA ALA A 554 6.46 -7.86 -29.15
C ALA A 554 6.51 -9.18 -29.94
N PRO A 555 7.68 -9.59 -30.47
CA PRO A 555 7.81 -10.86 -31.16
C PRO A 555 7.72 -12.02 -30.16
N PHE A 556 7.01 -13.07 -30.56
CA PHE A 556 6.93 -14.31 -29.80
C PHE A 556 6.75 -15.51 -30.74
N GLU A 557 7.05 -16.71 -30.24
CA GLU A 557 6.88 -17.98 -30.94
C GLU A 557 6.46 -19.07 -29.95
N VAL A 558 5.50 -19.90 -30.35
CA VAL A 558 5.00 -21.07 -29.63
C VAL A 558 5.18 -22.30 -30.51
N LEU A 559 6.02 -23.21 -30.05
CA LEU A 559 6.29 -24.48 -30.69
C LEU A 559 5.61 -25.61 -29.92
N VAL A 560 4.97 -26.52 -30.65
CA VAL A 560 4.39 -27.74 -30.10
C VAL A 560 5.12 -28.94 -30.69
N LYS A 561 5.52 -29.89 -29.84
CA LYS A 561 6.06 -31.19 -30.28
C LYS A 561 5.11 -32.28 -29.86
N ASN A 562 4.66 -33.08 -30.81
CA ASN A 562 3.85 -34.26 -30.54
C ASN A 562 4.74 -35.51 -30.53
N GLN A 563 4.28 -36.59 -29.89
CA GLN A 563 4.94 -37.90 -29.94
C GLN A 563 3.92 -39.04 -29.89
N ASN A 564 4.25 -40.18 -30.50
CA ASN A 564 3.38 -41.36 -30.52
C ASN A 564 3.11 -41.93 -29.12
N ARG A 565 1.92 -42.53 -28.96
CA ARG A 565 1.50 -43.14 -27.69
C ARG A 565 1.99 -44.57 -27.54
N GLY A 566 3.19 -44.72 -26.97
CA GLY A 566 3.77 -46.04 -26.68
C GLY A 566 4.10 -46.79 -27.96
N ARG A 567 3.67 -48.06 -28.09
CA ARG A 567 3.87 -48.86 -29.32
C ARG A 567 2.82 -48.60 -30.41
N ASN A 568 1.77 -47.81 -30.12
CA ASN A 568 0.75 -47.48 -31.11
C ASN A 568 1.21 -46.26 -31.92
N THR A 569 1.56 -46.46 -33.19
CA THR A 569 2.00 -45.40 -34.12
C THR A 569 0.83 -44.64 -34.75
N ALA A 570 -0.40 -44.95 -34.35
CA ALA A 570 -1.60 -44.46 -35.02
C ALA A 570 -2.28 -43.29 -34.28
N VAL A 571 -1.76 -42.91 -33.11
CA VAL A 571 -2.19 -41.76 -32.29
C VAL A 571 -0.96 -41.15 -31.61
N SER A 572 -0.85 -39.82 -31.64
CA SER A 572 0.18 -39.05 -30.97
C SER A 572 -0.40 -38.18 -29.84
N TYR A 573 0.42 -37.44 -29.13
CA TYR A 573 0.00 -36.43 -28.16
C TYR A 573 1.08 -35.38 -27.98
N THR A 574 0.70 -34.20 -27.51
CA THR A 574 1.64 -33.14 -27.15
C THR A 574 2.63 -33.60 -26.07
N LYS A 575 3.92 -33.63 -26.41
CA LYS A 575 5.04 -33.90 -25.51
C LYS A 575 5.50 -32.63 -24.80
N THR A 576 5.82 -31.61 -25.59
CA THR A 576 6.41 -30.35 -25.12
C THR A 576 5.80 -29.15 -25.82
N VAL A 577 5.58 -28.09 -25.06
CA VAL A 577 5.26 -26.75 -25.56
C VAL A 577 6.41 -25.84 -25.19
N THR A 578 6.99 -25.16 -26.19
CA THR A 578 8.09 -24.20 -26.00
C THR A 578 7.61 -22.82 -26.43
N ILE A 579 7.75 -21.84 -25.55
CA ILE A 579 7.36 -20.45 -25.81
C ILE A 579 8.61 -19.59 -25.74
N THR A 580 8.85 -18.80 -26.79
CA THR A 580 9.91 -17.80 -26.81
C THR A 580 9.26 -16.42 -26.83
N VAL A 581 9.50 -15.62 -25.79
CA VAL A 581 8.94 -14.26 -25.67
C VAL A 581 9.85 -13.38 -24.80
N PHE A 582 10.01 -12.10 -25.13
CA PHE A 582 10.90 -11.17 -24.41
C PHE A 582 12.30 -11.72 -24.11
N LYS A 583 12.91 -12.44 -25.08
CA LYS A 583 14.21 -13.14 -24.95
C LYS A 583 14.25 -14.29 -23.93
N ASN A 584 13.11 -14.68 -23.36
CA ASN A 584 12.98 -15.83 -22.48
C ASN A 584 12.49 -17.05 -23.26
N VAL A 585 13.03 -18.23 -22.93
CA VAL A 585 12.58 -19.52 -23.45
C VAL A 585 11.90 -20.29 -22.33
N ILE A 586 10.60 -20.52 -22.47
CA ILE A 586 9.74 -21.17 -21.50
C ILE A 586 9.38 -22.55 -22.04
N THR A 587 9.66 -23.62 -21.30
CA THR A 587 9.33 -24.99 -21.72
C THR A 587 8.40 -25.65 -20.72
N MET A 588 7.28 -26.16 -21.22
CA MET A 588 6.32 -26.99 -20.51
C MET A 588 6.37 -28.39 -21.11
N SER A 589 6.50 -29.41 -20.26
CA SER A 589 6.64 -30.80 -20.71
C SER A 589 5.76 -31.74 -19.90
N ARG A 590 5.20 -32.74 -20.58
CA ARG A 590 4.51 -33.87 -19.95
C ARG A 590 5.42 -34.71 -19.05
N ASP A 591 6.73 -34.70 -19.31
CA ASP A 591 7.70 -35.46 -18.51
C ASP A 591 7.84 -34.86 -17.10
N ASN A 592 7.46 -33.59 -16.92
CA ASN A 592 7.57 -32.86 -15.65
C ASN A 592 6.31 -32.03 -15.36
N PRO A 593 5.16 -32.68 -15.10
CA PRO A 593 3.89 -31.99 -14.91
C PRO A 593 3.93 -31.05 -13.70
N GLY A 594 3.43 -29.83 -13.88
CA GLY A 594 3.38 -28.80 -12.83
C GLY A 594 4.71 -28.09 -12.57
N LYS A 595 5.75 -28.35 -13.37
CA LYS A 595 7.02 -27.62 -13.36
C LYS A 595 7.19 -26.90 -14.69
N VAL A 596 7.81 -25.72 -14.66
CA VAL A 596 8.10 -24.91 -15.85
C VAL A 596 9.60 -24.65 -15.89
N LEU A 597 10.23 -24.85 -17.05
CA LEU A 597 11.60 -24.38 -17.28
C LEU A 597 11.56 -22.98 -17.90
N VAL A 598 12.35 -22.07 -17.36
CA VAL A 598 12.64 -20.75 -17.95
C VAL A 598 14.15 -20.66 -18.13
N ASN A 599 14.61 -20.46 -19.37
CA ASN A 599 16.02 -20.38 -19.72
C ASN A 599 16.86 -21.55 -19.13
N ASN A 600 16.35 -22.77 -19.30
CA ASN A 600 16.91 -24.02 -18.77
C ASN A 600 16.95 -24.16 -17.23
N GLN A 601 16.23 -23.32 -16.47
CA GLN A 601 16.10 -23.45 -15.02
C GLN A 601 14.66 -23.70 -14.59
N TYR A 602 14.46 -24.58 -13.62
CA TYR A 602 13.14 -24.81 -13.03
C TYR A 602 12.75 -23.63 -12.14
N VAL A 603 11.57 -23.07 -12.37
CA VAL A 603 11.02 -21.96 -11.58
C VAL A 603 9.80 -22.39 -10.77
N ASN A 604 9.59 -21.75 -9.63
CA ASN A 604 8.35 -21.85 -8.86
C ASN A 604 7.31 -20.86 -9.41
N LEU A 605 6.05 -21.27 -9.50
CA LEU A 605 4.96 -20.40 -9.94
C LEU A 605 4.21 -19.79 -8.74
N PRO A 606 3.74 -18.53 -8.80
CA PRO A 606 3.93 -17.60 -9.91
C PRO A 606 5.39 -17.13 -10.04
N PHE A 607 5.82 -16.89 -11.27
CA PHE A 607 7.16 -16.41 -11.62
C PHE A 607 7.02 -15.14 -12.45
N ASP A 608 7.64 -14.05 -11.99
CA ASP A 608 7.58 -12.73 -12.61
C ASP A 608 8.99 -12.25 -13.00
N VAL A 609 9.09 -11.61 -14.16
CA VAL A 609 10.32 -10.96 -14.64
C VAL A 609 10.03 -9.50 -14.95
N GLU A 610 11.01 -8.63 -14.62
CA GLU A 610 11.01 -7.20 -14.99
C GLU A 610 9.69 -6.45 -14.64
N ASP A 611 9.29 -6.48 -13.36
CA ASP A 611 8.10 -5.76 -12.87
C ASP A 611 6.78 -6.13 -13.60
N GLY A 612 6.63 -7.40 -13.97
CA GLY A 612 5.39 -7.93 -14.57
C GLY A 612 5.35 -7.88 -16.10
N LEU A 613 6.49 -7.64 -16.76
CA LEU A 613 6.61 -7.76 -18.21
C LEU A 613 6.33 -9.19 -18.69
N LEU A 614 6.75 -10.18 -17.90
CA LEU A 614 6.43 -11.60 -18.10
C LEU A 614 6.00 -12.20 -16.76
N SER A 615 4.77 -12.70 -16.70
CA SER A 615 4.22 -13.40 -15.54
C SER A 615 3.80 -14.80 -15.93
N ILE A 616 4.38 -15.81 -15.29
CA ILE A 616 4.03 -17.21 -15.47
C ILE A 616 3.32 -17.67 -14.20
N PHE A 617 2.08 -18.07 -14.31
CA PHE A 617 1.30 -18.57 -13.18
C PHE A 617 0.41 -19.71 -13.64
N ARG A 618 -0.04 -20.53 -12.68
CA ARG A 618 -0.97 -21.61 -12.99
C ARG A 618 -2.38 -21.03 -13.08
N SER A 619 -2.88 -20.84 -14.30
CA SER A 619 -4.27 -20.49 -14.58
C SER A 619 -4.78 -21.21 -15.84
N GLY A 620 -6.10 -21.17 -16.06
CA GLY A 620 -6.66 -21.38 -17.40
C GLY A 620 -6.01 -20.44 -18.41
N SER A 621 -5.90 -20.89 -19.67
CA SER A 621 -5.00 -20.33 -20.68
C SER A 621 -5.71 -19.40 -21.67
N TYR A 622 -5.06 -18.28 -22.07
CA TYR A 622 -5.45 -17.41 -23.18
C TYR A 622 -4.21 -16.75 -23.87
N SER A 623 -4.36 -16.51 -25.19
CA SER A 623 -3.84 -15.38 -26.05
C SER A 623 -2.35 -15.37 -26.53
N ASP A 624 -1.87 -14.81 -27.69
CA ASP A 624 -2.36 -13.89 -28.78
C ASP A 624 -1.51 -13.97 -30.12
N LEU A 625 -2.02 -13.38 -31.24
CA LEU A 625 -1.42 -12.89 -32.53
C LEU A 625 -0.52 -13.76 -33.44
N ILE A 626 -1.14 -14.52 -34.36
CA ILE A 626 -0.59 -15.82 -34.75
C ILE A 626 -0.81 -16.15 -36.23
N GLY A 627 0.22 -16.69 -36.88
CA GLY A 627 0.09 -17.66 -37.96
C GLY A 627 0.73 -19.00 -37.57
N GLY A 628 0.19 -20.11 -38.05
CA GLY A 628 0.61 -21.47 -37.70
C GLY A 628 -0.54 -22.46 -37.89
N LEU A 629 -0.48 -23.61 -37.24
CA LEU A 629 -1.61 -24.56 -37.20
C LEU A 629 -2.90 -23.92 -36.64
N CYS A 630 -2.79 -22.84 -35.87
CA CYS A 630 -3.91 -22.14 -35.27
C CYS A 630 -4.65 -21.12 -36.15
N GLY A 631 -4.41 -21.09 -37.47
CA GLY A 631 -5.08 -20.15 -38.37
C GLY A 631 -4.48 -18.74 -38.35
N ASN A 632 -5.22 -17.76 -38.89
CA ASN A 632 -4.73 -16.38 -39.09
C ASN A 632 -5.46 -15.31 -38.24
N TRP A 633 -6.55 -15.70 -37.57
CA TRP A 633 -7.34 -14.88 -36.65
C TRP A 633 -7.84 -13.54 -37.25
N ASN A 634 -8.59 -13.61 -38.35
CA ASN A 634 -9.16 -12.44 -39.02
C ASN A 634 -10.70 -12.41 -39.00
N GLY A 635 -11.33 -13.35 -38.28
CA GLY A 635 -12.79 -13.51 -38.22
C GLY A 635 -13.38 -14.31 -39.39
N GLN A 636 -12.56 -14.91 -40.26
CA GLN A 636 -13.00 -15.68 -41.43
C GLN A 636 -12.54 -17.14 -41.39
N ARG A 637 -13.35 -18.00 -40.74
CA ARG A 637 -13.09 -19.46 -40.65
C ARG A 637 -12.72 -20.17 -41.97
N ASN A 638 -13.10 -19.62 -43.12
CA ASN A 638 -12.86 -20.26 -44.41
C ASN A 638 -11.42 -20.12 -44.88
N ASP A 639 -10.68 -19.11 -44.41
CA ASP A 639 -9.32 -18.80 -44.86
C ASP A 639 -8.23 -19.17 -43.86
N ASP A 640 -8.54 -19.93 -42.81
CA ASP A 640 -7.57 -20.31 -41.78
C ASP A 640 -6.50 -21.33 -42.23
N LEU A 641 -6.70 -22.03 -43.36
CA LEU A 641 -5.74 -23.03 -43.86
C LEU A 641 -4.70 -22.39 -44.79
N LEU A 642 -4.03 -21.33 -44.35
CA LEU A 642 -2.98 -20.64 -45.12
C LEU A 642 -1.58 -21.19 -44.81
N LYS A 643 -0.82 -21.41 -45.87
CA LYS A 643 0.61 -21.71 -45.78
C LYS A 643 1.40 -20.47 -45.34
N PRO A 644 2.68 -20.59 -44.94
CA PRO A 644 3.53 -19.45 -44.57
C PRO A 644 3.64 -18.35 -45.64
N ASP A 645 3.43 -18.69 -46.92
CA ASP A 645 3.43 -17.76 -48.06
C ASP A 645 2.07 -17.09 -48.33
N LYS A 646 1.09 -17.27 -47.43
CA LYS A 646 -0.29 -16.75 -47.50
C LYS A 646 -1.14 -17.31 -48.64
N ARG A 647 -0.78 -18.47 -49.20
CA ARG A 647 -1.64 -19.22 -50.14
C ARG A 647 -2.48 -20.26 -49.41
N PRO A 648 -3.72 -20.54 -49.86
CA PRO A 648 -4.55 -21.59 -49.28
C PRO A 648 -3.95 -22.98 -49.52
N ALA A 649 -4.08 -23.86 -48.53
CA ALA A 649 -3.83 -25.28 -48.63
C ALA A 649 -5.15 -26.03 -48.87
N ASN A 650 -5.13 -26.97 -49.82
CA ASN A 650 -6.33 -27.69 -50.25
C ASN A 650 -6.74 -28.81 -49.28
N THR A 651 -5.85 -29.22 -48.36
CA THR A 651 -6.12 -30.24 -47.33
C THR A 651 -5.43 -29.88 -46.01
N PRO A 652 -5.96 -30.35 -44.85
CA PRO A 652 -5.32 -30.17 -43.55
C PRO A 652 -3.90 -30.75 -43.47
N THR A 653 -3.63 -31.88 -44.14
CA THR A 653 -2.29 -32.48 -44.22
C THR A 653 -1.31 -31.54 -44.95
N LEU A 654 -1.70 -31.01 -46.11
CA LEU A 654 -0.87 -30.05 -46.86
C LEU A 654 -0.69 -28.72 -46.12
N PHE A 655 -1.69 -28.32 -45.32
CA PHE A 655 -1.61 -27.17 -44.44
C PHE A 655 -0.60 -27.41 -43.31
N GLY A 656 -0.72 -28.49 -42.56
CA GLY A 656 0.17 -28.78 -41.43
C GLY A 656 1.62 -29.04 -41.83
N ASP A 657 1.84 -29.66 -42.99
CA ASP A 657 3.18 -29.88 -43.55
C ASP A 657 3.90 -28.57 -43.87
N SER A 658 3.15 -27.56 -44.31
CA SER A 658 3.72 -26.27 -44.65
C SER A 658 4.29 -25.51 -43.44
N TRP A 659 3.91 -25.89 -42.22
CA TRP A 659 4.36 -25.26 -40.95
C TRP A 659 5.40 -26.09 -40.18
N LYS A 660 5.98 -27.12 -40.81
CA LYS A 660 7.05 -27.97 -40.24
C LYS A 660 8.37 -27.20 -40.08
N VAL A 661 8.99 -27.27 -38.89
CA VAL A 661 10.23 -26.52 -38.57
C VAL A 661 11.52 -27.31 -38.86
N GLY A 662 11.49 -28.65 -38.84
CA GLY A 662 12.66 -29.49 -39.13
C GLY A 662 12.35 -31.00 -39.24
N ASN A 663 13.31 -31.76 -39.80
CA ASN A 663 13.24 -33.23 -39.92
C ASN A 663 13.85 -33.90 -38.67
N ASP A 664 13.04 -34.13 -37.64
CA ASP A 664 13.43 -35.03 -36.55
C ASP A 664 13.57 -36.47 -37.09
N PRO A 665 14.66 -37.21 -36.77
CA PRO A 665 14.84 -38.59 -37.25
C PRO A 665 13.67 -39.50 -36.84
N GLY A 666 12.94 -40.03 -37.82
CA GLY A 666 11.80 -40.94 -37.61
C GLY A 666 10.42 -40.30 -37.44
N CYS A 667 10.27 -39.00 -37.70
CA CYS A 667 8.97 -38.32 -37.70
C CYS A 667 8.26 -38.38 -39.07
N SER A 668 6.93 -38.50 -39.07
CA SER A 668 6.07 -38.36 -40.25
C SER A 668 5.00 -37.28 -40.09
N SER A 669 4.63 -36.67 -41.22
CA SER A 669 3.57 -35.67 -41.41
C SER A 669 2.16 -36.27 -41.50
N ASP A 670 2.08 -37.59 -41.63
CA ASP A 670 0.85 -38.37 -41.78
C ASP A 670 1.04 -39.76 -41.12
N CYS A 671 0.08 -40.68 -41.24
CA CYS A 671 0.14 -42.05 -40.71
C CYS A 671 1.17 -42.98 -41.41
N ASP A 672 2.34 -42.47 -41.82
CA ASP A 672 3.45 -43.22 -42.44
C ASP A 672 3.02 -44.03 -43.70
N GLY A 673 2.10 -43.50 -44.50
CA GLY A 673 1.55 -44.21 -45.67
C GLY A 673 0.64 -45.40 -45.34
N LYS A 674 0.27 -45.60 -44.07
CA LYS A 674 -0.79 -46.54 -43.64
C LYS A 674 -2.12 -45.81 -43.56
N LYS A 675 -3.24 -46.52 -43.76
CA LYS A 675 -4.57 -45.97 -43.47
C LYS A 675 -4.62 -45.54 -42.00
N CYS A 676 -4.87 -44.26 -41.73
CA CYS A 676 -5.12 -43.78 -40.38
C CYS A 676 -6.27 -44.58 -39.75
N PRO A 677 -6.26 -44.81 -38.43
CA PRO A 677 -7.27 -45.63 -37.77
C PRO A 677 -8.68 -45.14 -38.10
N THR A 678 -9.43 -45.97 -38.82
CA THR A 678 -10.86 -45.75 -39.02
C THR A 678 -11.61 -46.47 -37.92
N CYS A 679 -12.50 -45.77 -37.26
CA CYS A 679 -13.39 -46.36 -36.27
C CYS A 679 -14.48 -47.20 -36.95
N ASP A 680 -14.85 -48.34 -36.36
CA ASP A 680 -16.01 -49.13 -36.77
C ASP A 680 -17.31 -48.40 -36.37
N HIS A 681 -18.20 -48.20 -37.34
CA HIS A 681 -19.48 -47.51 -37.17
C HIS A 681 -20.39 -48.18 -36.12
N SER A 682 -20.23 -49.50 -35.91
CA SER A 682 -20.98 -50.25 -34.89
C SER A 682 -20.58 -49.85 -33.46
N LEU A 683 -19.30 -49.50 -33.25
CA LEU A 683 -18.73 -49.12 -31.96
C LEU A 683 -19.00 -47.64 -31.62
N MET A 684 -19.08 -46.77 -32.62
CA MET A 684 -19.45 -45.36 -32.43
C MET A 684 -20.85 -45.21 -31.81
N LEU A 685 -21.81 -46.06 -32.20
CA LEU A 685 -23.20 -45.98 -31.75
C LEU A 685 -23.36 -46.07 -30.22
N ASP A 686 -22.53 -46.88 -29.54
CA ASP A 686 -22.57 -46.99 -28.07
C ASP A 686 -22.07 -45.71 -27.40
N TYR A 687 -21.03 -45.08 -27.95
CA TYR A 687 -20.44 -43.84 -27.42
C TYR A 687 -21.28 -42.59 -27.68
N GLN A 688 -22.19 -42.63 -28.65
CA GLN A 688 -23.17 -41.57 -28.91
C GLN A 688 -24.23 -41.43 -27.80
N THR A 689 -24.41 -42.45 -26.97
CA THR A 689 -25.43 -42.44 -25.91
C THR A 689 -25.12 -41.43 -24.79
N GLY A 690 -26.16 -41.02 -24.06
CA GLY A 690 -26.05 -40.16 -22.87
C GLY A 690 -25.23 -40.74 -21.71
N LYS A 691 -24.79 -42.00 -21.82
CA LYS A 691 -23.83 -42.60 -20.89
C LYS A 691 -22.42 -42.05 -21.10
N TYR A 692 -22.05 -41.74 -22.35
CA TYR A 692 -20.73 -41.26 -22.75
C TYR A 692 -20.80 -39.86 -23.37
N CYS A 693 -20.62 -39.72 -24.69
CA CYS A 693 -20.48 -38.42 -25.37
C CYS A 693 -21.80 -37.69 -25.54
N GLY A 694 -22.95 -38.38 -25.56
CA GLY A 694 -24.27 -37.75 -25.62
C GLY A 694 -24.57 -36.79 -24.47
N ARG A 695 -23.77 -36.82 -23.39
CA ARG A 695 -23.79 -35.83 -22.30
C ARG A 695 -23.47 -34.41 -22.77
N ILE A 696 -22.67 -34.26 -23.84
CA ILE A 696 -22.27 -32.96 -24.40
C ILE A 696 -23.46 -32.25 -25.03
N THR A 697 -24.38 -32.98 -25.66
CA THR A 697 -25.54 -32.46 -26.40
C THR A 697 -26.86 -32.54 -25.63
N ASP A 698 -26.88 -33.15 -24.44
CA ASP A 698 -28.07 -33.29 -23.60
C ASP A 698 -28.63 -31.91 -23.18
N LYS A 699 -29.81 -31.56 -23.73
CA LYS A 699 -30.50 -30.29 -23.48
C LYS A 699 -30.91 -30.08 -22.02
N ASN A 700 -31.00 -31.15 -21.24
CA ASN A 700 -31.28 -31.10 -19.80
C ASN A 700 -30.05 -31.40 -18.94
N GLY A 701 -28.93 -31.71 -19.59
CA GLY A 701 -27.68 -32.11 -18.97
C GLY A 701 -26.85 -30.93 -18.43
N PRO A 702 -25.62 -31.22 -17.97
CA PRO A 702 -24.79 -30.24 -17.26
C PRO A 702 -24.34 -29.05 -18.10
N PHE A 703 -24.38 -29.17 -19.43
CA PHE A 703 -23.97 -28.13 -20.37
C PHE A 703 -25.13 -27.34 -21.01
N LYS A 704 -26.37 -27.53 -20.55
CA LYS A 704 -27.57 -26.91 -21.16
C LYS A 704 -27.50 -25.38 -21.32
N HIS A 705 -26.84 -24.68 -20.39
CA HIS A 705 -26.70 -23.22 -20.45
C HIS A 705 -25.58 -22.76 -21.40
N CYS A 706 -24.77 -23.69 -21.89
CA CYS A 706 -23.65 -23.45 -22.80
C CYS A 706 -24.04 -23.60 -24.27
N HIS A 707 -25.00 -24.47 -24.62
CA HIS A 707 -25.38 -24.75 -26.01
C HIS A 707 -25.80 -23.51 -26.82
N ALA A 708 -26.32 -22.48 -26.16
CA ALA A 708 -26.68 -21.22 -26.82
C ALA A 708 -25.47 -20.32 -27.15
N LYS A 709 -24.29 -20.63 -26.60
CA LYS A 709 -23.07 -19.82 -26.72
C LYS A 709 -21.92 -20.58 -27.39
N VAL A 710 -21.86 -21.89 -27.20
CA VAL A 710 -20.89 -22.79 -27.85
C VAL A 710 -21.67 -23.93 -28.48
N ASP A 711 -21.46 -24.17 -29.77
CA ASP A 711 -22.09 -25.28 -30.47
C ASP A 711 -21.49 -26.61 -29.99
N PRO A 712 -22.29 -27.52 -29.38
CA PRO A 712 -21.80 -28.79 -28.86
C PRO A 712 -21.44 -29.81 -29.95
N THR A 713 -21.88 -29.60 -31.20
CA THR A 713 -21.87 -30.63 -32.25
C THR A 713 -20.47 -31.16 -32.52
N GLU A 714 -19.51 -30.27 -32.76
CA GLU A 714 -18.16 -30.69 -33.10
C GLU A 714 -17.40 -31.31 -31.91
N TYR A 715 -17.65 -30.85 -30.69
CA TYR A 715 -17.07 -31.42 -29.46
C TYR A 715 -17.63 -32.81 -29.16
N TYR A 716 -18.91 -33.03 -29.47
CA TYR A 716 -19.56 -34.32 -29.41
C TYR A 716 -18.94 -35.31 -30.41
N GLU A 717 -18.71 -34.87 -31.65
CA GLU A 717 -18.04 -35.68 -32.67
C GLU A 717 -16.61 -36.06 -32.27
N ASP A 718 -15.83 -35.10 -31.76
CA ASP A 718 -14.46 -35.34 -31.25
C ASP A 718 -14.48 -36.38 -30.12
N CYS A 719 -15.43 -36.24 -29.18
CA CYS A 719 -15.60 -37.20 -28.09
C CYS A 719 -15.87 -38.62 -28.59
N VAL A 720 -16.79 -38.78 -29.56
CA VAL A 720 -17.16 -40.10 -30.11
C VAL A 720 -15.97 -40.72 -30.83
N PHE A 721 -15.24 -39.91 -31.59
CA PHE A 721 -14.04 -40.32 -32.31
C PHE A 721 -12.93 -40.78 -31.34
N ASP A 722 -12.61 -39.96 -30.33
CA ASP A 722 -11.63 -40.28 -29.28
C ASP A 722 -12.04 -41.52 -28.48
N MET A 723 -13.30 -41.63 -28.07
CA MET A 723 -13.78 -42.81 -27.36
C MET A 723 -13.61 -44.08 -28.19
N CYS A 724 -13.80 -44.00 -29.51
CA CYS A 724 -13.55 -45.13 -30.37
C CYS A 724 -12.07 -45.49 -30.53
N LEU A 725 -11.21 -44.51 -30.83
CA LEU A 725 -9.77 -44.73 -30.97
C LEU A 725 -9.14 -45.29 -29.69
N TYR A 726 -9.68 -44.90 -28.54
CA TYR A 726 -9.23 -45.32 -27.23
C TYR A 726 -9.99 -46.54 -26.69
N ARG A 727 -10.85 -47.18 -27.50
CA ARG A 727 -11.64 -48.38 -27.15
C ARG A 727 -12.43 -48.21 -25.83
N GLY A 728 -13.05 -47.05 -25.67
CA GLY A 728 -13.91 -46.72 -24.54
C GLY A 728 -13.19 -46.36 -23.24
N HIS A 729 -11.88 -46.09 -23.29
CA HIS A 729 -11.11 -45.76 -22.09
C HIS A 729 -11.65 -44.48 -21.42
N ALA A 730 -11.95 -44.55 -20.13
CA ALA A 730 -12.60 -43.47 -19.38
C ALA A 730 -11.87 -42.12 -19.47
N SER A 731 -10.54 -42.12 -19.59
CA SER A 731 -9.77 -40.86 -19.74
C SER A 731 -10.11 -40.09 -21.01
N ALA A 732 -10.47 -40.76 -22.10
CA ALA A 732 -10.84 -40.11 -23.36
C ALA A 732 -12.14 -39.32 -23.18
N LEU A 733 -13.16 -39.95 -22.59
CA LEU A 733 -14.42 -39.29 -22.21
C LEU A 733 -14.17 -38.11 -21.26
N CYS A 734 -13.41 -38.31 -20.18
CA CYS A 734 -13.18 -37.27 -19.19
C CYS A 734 -12.40 -36.08 -19.76
N ASN A 735 -11.50 -36.31 -20.71
CA ASN A 735 -10.77 -35.25 -21.41
C ASN A 735 -11.69 -34.48 -22.35
N ALA A 736 -12.53 -35.17 -23.13
CA ALA A 736 -13.48 -34.52 -24.04
C ALA A 736 -14.52 -33.66 -23.28
N LEU A 737 -15.08 -34.19 -22.18
CA LEU A 737 -15.99 -33.44 -21.31
C LEU A 737 -15.30 -32.24 -20.65
N SER A 738 -14.04 -32.39 -20.24
CA SER A 738 -13.26 -31.28 -19.69
C SER A 738 -12.94 -30.22 -20.74
N THR A 739 -12.68 -30.63 -21.99
CA THR A 739 -12.40 -29.74 -23.13
C THR A 739 -13.62 -28.87 -23.42
N TYR A 740 -14.82 -29.46 -23.49
CA TYR A 740 -16.05 -28.69 -23.67
C TYR A 740 -16.41 -27.83 -22.45
N THR A 741 -16.12 -28.31 -21.23
CA THR A 741 -16.25 -27.49 -20.00
C THR A 741 -15.43 -26.20 -20.10
N THR A 742 -14.19 -26.29 -20.58
CA THR A 742 -13.32 -25.12 -20.79
C THR A 742 -13.91 -24.17 -21.83
N ALA A 743 -14.33 -24.67 -23.00
CA ALA A 743 -14.95 -23.84 -24.02
C ALA A 743 -16.22 -23.11 -23.50
N CYS A 744 -17.03 -23.79 -22.69
CA CYS A 744 -18.20 -23.19 -22.05
C CYS A 744 -17.83 -22.08 -21.05
N GLN A 745 -16.79 -22.30 -20.25
CA GLN A 745 -16.31 -21.32 -19.29
C GLN A 745 -15.69 -20.09 -19.99
N ASP A 746 -15.05 -20.30 -21.14
CA ASP A 746 -14.53 -19.23 -22.02
C ASP A 746 -15.65 -18.40 -22.66
N ALA A 747 -16.81 -19.02 -22.93
CA ALA A 747 -18.01 -18.37 -23.46
C ALA A 747 -18.94 -17.80 -22.35
N PRO A 748 -18.39 -17.32 -21.24
CA PRO A 748 -19.01 -17.21 -19.91
C PRO A 748 -20.37 -17.93 -19.73
N ALA A 749 -20.41 -19.24 -19.98
CA ALA A 749 -21.60 -20.07 -19.77
C ALA A 749 -21.55 -20.78 -18.43
N LYS A 750 -22.70 -20.90 -17.76
CA LYS A 750 -22.81 -21.73 -16.56
C LYS A 750 -22.68 -23.20 -16.96
N VAL A 751 -21.81 -23.94 -16.26
CA VAL A 751 -21.73 -25.40 -16.35
C VAL A 751 -22.16 -25.96 -15.01
N GLU A 752 -23.10 -26.91 -15.00
CA GLU A 752 -23.50 -27.60 -13.78
C GLU A 752 -22.47 -28.69 -13.42
N GLN A 753 -22.46 -29.10 -12.16
CA GLN A 753 -21.57 -30.17 -11.67
C GLN A 753 -21.74 -31.45 -12.50
N TRP A 754 -20.67 -31.87 -13.19
CA TRP A 754 -20.66 -33.10 -14.00
C TRP A 754 -19.66 -34.17 -13.52
N ARG A 755 -18.69 -33.81 -12.67
CA ARG A 755 -17.76 -34.77 -12.05
C ARG A 755 -18.33 -35.33 -10.75
N SER A 756 -18.02 -36.58 -10.43
CA SER A 756 -18.31 -37.21 -9.13
C SER A 756 -17.20 -38.19 -8.76
N ASP A 757 -17.24 -38.71 -7.53
CA ASP A 757 -16.28 -39.74 -7.08
C ASP A 757 -16.33 -41.02 -7.94
N SER A 758 -17.48 -41.28 -8.57
CA SER A 758 -17.71 -42.44 -9.44
C SER A 758 -17.58 -42.13 -10.94
N PHE A 759 -17.52 -40.86 -11.33
CA PHE A 759 -17.49 -40.45 -12.74
C PHE A 759 -16.53 -39.29 -12.96
N CYS A 760 -15.43 -39.58 -13.67
CA CYS A 760 -14.33 -38.65 -13.91
C CYS A 760 -13.80 -37.98 -12.63
N PRO A 761 -13.44 -38.76 -11.59
CA PRO A 761 -13.07 -38.24 -10.28
C PRO A 761 -11.85 -37.31 -10.39
N SER A 762 -11.88 -36.23 -9.62
CA SER A 762 -10.76 -35.30 -9.47
C SER A 762 -10.20 -35.44 -8.06
N SER A 763 -8.93 -35.81 -7.94
CA SER A 763 -8.24 -35.85 -6.65
C SER A 763 -7.65 -34.49 -6.31
N CYS A 764 -8.20 -33.85 -5.30
CA CYS A 764 -7.63 -32.65 -4.69
C CYS A 764 -6.50 -33.06 -3.73
N LYS A 765 -5.44 -32.25 -3.66
CA LYS A 765 -4.39 -32.45 -2.64
C LYS A 765 -4.97 -32.18 -1.25
N ALA A 766 -4.27 -32.64 -0.20
CA ALA A 766 -4.65 -32.35 1.18
C ALA A 766 -4.91 -30.83 1.37
N ASN A 767 -6.02 -30.50 2.02
CA ASN A 767 -6.51 -29.13 2.24
C ASN A 767 -6.95 -28.37 0.97
N SER A 768 -7.35 -29.08 -0.10
CA SER A 768 -8.01 -28.48 -1.26
C SER A 768 -9.33 -29.20 -1.56
N HIS A 769 -10.26 -28.49 -2.19
CA HIS A 769 -11.56 -29.02 -2.62
C HIS A 769 -11.76 -28.77 -4.11
N TYR A 770 -12.63 -29.56 -4.74
CA TYR A 770 -13.02 -29.38 -6.13
C TYR A 770 -14.26 -28.50 -6.17
N GLU A 771 -14.21 -27.42 -6.95
CA GLU A 771 -15.36 -26.56 -7.21
C GLU A 771 -15.73 -26.69 -8.68
N GLY A 772 -16.89 -27.29 -8.97
CA GLY A 772 -17.34 -27.54 -10.35
C GLY A 772 -18.39 -26.57 -10.86
N VAL A 773 -18.72 -25.53 -10.09
CA VAL A 773 -19.62 -24.44 -10.51
C VAL A 773 -18.79 -23.16 -10.54
N CYS A 774 -18.63 -22.54 -11.71
CA CYS A 774 -18.10 -21.18 -11.77
C CYS A 774 -19.11 -20.22 -11.15
N LEU A 775 -19.00 -19.96 -9.85
CA LEU A 775 -19.57 -18.75 -9.26
C LEU A 775 -18.91 -17.55 -9.95
N LYS A 776 -19.70 -16.51 -10.25
CA LYS A 776 -19.16 -15.24 -10.76
C LYS A 776 -17.94 -14.87 -9.93
N LEU A 777 -16.80 -14.67 -10.59
CA LEU A 777 -15.61 -14.11 -9.93
C LEU A 777 -16.04 -12.84 -9.15
N PRO A 778 -15.48 -12.58 -7.97
CA PRO A 778 -15.64 -11.29 -7.29
C PRO A 778 -15.37 -10.14 -8.27
N PRO A 779 -16.03 -8.98 -8.15
CA PRO A 779 -15.84 -7.83 -9.05
C PRO A 779 -14.37 -7.47 -9.31
N ASP A 780 -13.49 -7.76 -8.35
CA ASP A 780 -12.06 -7.43 -8.40
C ASP A 780 -11.19 -8.47 -9.14
N LEU A 781 -11.73 -9.66 -9.37
CA LEU A 781 -11.14 -10.73 -10.20
C LEU A 781 -11.89 -10.93 -11.52
N GLN A 782 -13.07 -10.33 -11.68
CA GLN A 782 -13.64 -10.11 -13.00
C GLN A 782 -12.65 -9.19 -13.73
N ARG A 783 -11.86 -9.74 -14.65
CA ARG A 783 -11.34 -8.92 -15.75
C ARG A 783 -12.57 -8.29 -16.40
N PRO A 784 -12.78 -6.97 -16.31
CA PRO A 784 -13.78 -6.33 -17.13
C PRO A 784 -13.33 -6.51 -18.58
N ARG A 785 -14.27 -6.90 -19.44
CA ARG A 785 -14.11 -7.21 -20.88
C ARG A 785 -12.97 -6.43 -21.52
#